data_AF-A0A8C5DR96-F1
#
_entry.id   AF-A0A8C5DR96-F1
#
_cell.length_a   1.000
_cell.length_b   1.000
_cell.length_c   1.000
_cell.angle_alpha   90.00
_cell.angle_beta   90.00
_cell.angle_gamma   90.00
#
_symmetry.space_group_name_H-M   'P 1'
#
loop_
_entity.id
_entity.type
_entity.pdbx_description
1 polymer ?
#
loop_
_entity_poly.entity_id
_entity_poly.type
_entity_poly.pdbx_seq_one_letter_code
_entity_poly.pdbx_strand_id
1 'polypeptide(L)'
;MLSVSTFCVWRTDGEICGPSIDIRNDIKQFKRLENCTVVEGYLRILLINGKTNNQEDYHTLSFPKLTVITDYLLLFRVSGLDSLSVLFPNLSVIRGHNLFYNYALVIFEMTSLKDIGLYNLKNITRGAMRIEKNNELCYLDSVDWSLIMDAEFNNVFNENKKAKECDNVCPGIMEDNPLCQRTSFNDNYDYRCWTSNKCQKVCPPHCKLACTDQGHCCHEQCLGGCTEPNNAMACSACLHFYHEGRCVPHCPPDTYKFEGWRCITMDLCSQVHLPSEPHFVIHAGECMIDCPSGFTRNETNRMLCTACNGLCDKACSSAVIDSVDTAQSLKDCTVIDGNLNINIRRGNNIASELESFMGLIQTVTGYVRIKHSHALGSLSFLKSLRYINGQELIENMYAFSAINNQHLQSLWDWNQHNLTIRVGRLFFRQNPKLCMSEIHDMWEKTGITVKPEEGDFRNNGERASCESQVLKFKSNITSSHAISLTWERYQPVDYADLISFIVYYKQYPFQNITECDGQDGCGSNSWLMVDVDLPHDERSDPKVDLQQLKPWTQYAIFVKAISLQVEDKHIAGAKSDIIYIRTRPSLPSMPRDARAYANSSTKLLVKWLPPAFPNGNLTYYLIRWQQQPEDQELYYHNYCSKELKIPIRVPASGFTDLGDSTNPTKSDIAGAEKGECCECQKTPEEKDREKDDRVFFKVFENFLHNSIFLPSLTFLFAMHINLFELMRMCWQYNPKMRPSFLEIISSIKEDLDPPFREMSFFYSEENKPPDTEELDMEVENMENIPLDPASTRQPMAVVLSSTPPPSSQHLSPSQSPSTPLLSAGSPSRSGVASPGHTGQGSDQHSGHTLANGPVVVLRPNYDEMQPYAHMNGGRKNERALPLPQSSAC
;
A
#
# COMPACT_ATOMS: atom_id res chain seq x y z
N MET A 1 0.39 -49.68 16.89
CA MET A 1 -0.89 -49.57 17.63
C MET A 1 -1.74 -48.53 16.92
N LEU A 2 -3.07 -48.64 16.95
CA LEU A 2 -3.97 -47.64 16.38
C LEU A 2 -4.17 -46.52 17.41
N SER A 3 -3.88 -45.27 17.03
CA SER A 3 -4.27 -44.09 17.81
C SER A 3 -5.68 -43.68 17.36
N VAL A 4 -6.68 -43.88 18.23
CA VAL A 4 -8.07 -43.53 17.93
C VAL A 4 -8.33 -42.09 18.35
N SER A 5 -8.38 -41.18 17.37
CA SER A 5 -8.83 -39.80 17.58
C SER A 5 -10.25 -39.81 18.15
N THR A 6 -10.37 -39.55 19.45
CA THR A 6 -11.62 -39.69 20.18
C THR A 6 -12.46 -38.42 20.01
N PHE A 7 -13.28 -38.39 18.97
CA PHE A 7 -14.31 -37.36 18.80
C PHE A 7 -15.32 -37.48 19.96
N CYS A 8 -15.42 -36.45 20.80
CA CYS A 8 -16.42 -36.38 21.87
C CYS A 8 -17.81 -36.11 21.29
N VAL A 9 -18.50 -37.17 20.86
CA VAL A 9 -19.89 -37.10 20.38
C VAL A 9 -20.83 -36.83 21.56
N TRP A 10 -21.31 -35.58 21.66
CA TRP A 10 -22.44 -35.20 22.52
C TRP A 10 -23.73 -35.16 21.69
N ARG A 11 -24.84 -35.63 22.26
CA ARG A 11 -26.15 -35.69 21.60
C ARG A 11 -27.07 -34.56 22.05
N THR A 12 -27.25 -33.57 21.18
CA THR A 12 -28.42 -32.69 21.10
C THR A 12 -28.63 -32.32 19.62
N ASP A 13 -29.87 -32.02 19.22
CA ASP A 13 -30.18 -31.67 17.82
C ASP A 13 -29.67 -30.27 17.44
N GLY A 14 -28.42 -30.21 16.97
CA GLY A 14 -27.76 -29.03 16.42
C GLY A 14 -26.25 -29.07 16.65
N GLU A 15 -25.46 -29.25 15.60
CA GLU A 15 -23.98 -29.33 15.70
C GLU A 15 -23.36 -27.94 15.48
N ILE A 16 -22.40 -27.57 16.34
CA ILE A 16 -21.61 -26.34 16.22
C ILE A 16 -20.36 -26.66 15.42
N CYS A 17 -20.13 -25.94 14.32
CA CYS A 17 -19.00 -26.16 13.43
C CYS A 17 -18.09 -24.93 13.41
N GLY A 18 -16.84 -25.09 13.87
CA GLY A 18 -15.87 -24.00 13.98
C GLY A 18 -14.42 -24.51 14.08
N PRO A 19 -13.44 -23.65 14.38
CA PRO A 19 -13.57 -22.21 14.67
C PRO A 19 -13.64 -21.30 13.42
N SER A 20 -13.67 -21.88 12.21
CA SER A 20 -14.07 -21.22 10.95
C SER A 20 -14.18 -22.24 9.81
N ILE A 21 -14.92 -21.90 8.75
CA ILE A 21 -15.09 -22.76 7.57
C ILE A 21 -14.68 -22.01 6.30
N ASP A 22 -13.65 -22.52 5.64
CA ASP A 22 -13.20 -22.08 4.32
C ASP A 22 -13.34 -23.26 3.34
N ILE A 23 -14.17 -23.08 2.30
CA ILE A 23 -14.52 -24.07 1.26
C ILE A 23 -13.92 -23.57 -0.06
N ARG A 24 -13.00 -24.34 -0.66
CA ARG A 24 -12.29 -23.93 -1.88
C ARG A 24 -12.18 -25.02 -2.94
N ASN A 25 -12.20 -24.62 -4.20
CA ASN A 25 -11.83 -25.41 -5.40
C ASN A 25 -12.75 -26.61 -5.73
N ASP A 26 -13.09 -27.48 -4.77
CA ASP A 26 -13.89 -28.70 -4.96
C ASP A 26 -15.23 -28.60 -4.20
N ILE A 27 -16.34 -28.79 -4.91
CA ILE A 27 -17.70 -28.82 -4.37
C ILE A 27 -17.85 -29.88 -3.25
N LYS A 28 -17.06 -30.97 -3.26
CA LYS A 28 -17.12 -31.99 -2.20
C LYS A 28 -16.78 -31.46 -0.80
N GLN A 29 -16.13 -30.29 -0.69
CA GLN A 29 -15.87 -29.66 0.61
C GLN A 29 -17.13 -29.10 1.29
N PHE A 30 -18.23 -28.86 0.54
CA PHE A 30 -19.52 -28.49 1.13
C PHE A 30 -20.07 -29.53 2.11
N LYS A 31 -19.63 -30.80 2.03
CA LYS A 31 -19.98 -31.86 2.99
C LYS A 31 -19.67 -31.51 4.45
N ARG A 32 -18.73 -30.58 4.69
CA ARG A 32 -18.43 -30.00 6.00
C ARG A 32 -19.61 -29.28 6.66
N LEU A 33 -20.71 -29.03 5.94
CA LEU A 33 -21.93 -28.37 6.42
C LEU A 33 -23.11 -29.32 6.67
N GLU A 34 -23.00 -30.63 6.41
CA GLU A 34 -24.12 -31.60 6.45
C GLU A 34 -24.86 -31.68 7.81
N ASN A 35 -24.19 -31.34 8.92
CA ASN A 35 -24.77 -31.31 10.26
C ASN A 35 -24.83 -29.93 10.93
N CYS A 36 -24.18 -28.92 10.36
CA CYS A 36 -23.94 -27.66 11.05
C CYS A 36 -25.24 -26.85 11.20
N THR A 37 -25.56 -26.48 12.44
CA THR A 37 -26.64 -25.53 12.76
C THR A 37 -26.09 -24.14 13.04
N VAL A 38 -24.93 -24.06 13.69
CA VAL A 38 -24.18 -22.81 13.89
C VAL A 38 -22.79 -22.97 13.27
N VAL A 39 -22.40 -22.02 12.43
CA VAL A 39 -20.98 -21.82 12.07
C VAL A 39 -20.38 -20.81 13.05
N GLU A 40 -19.47 -21.30 13.88
CA GLU A 40 -18.66 -20.49 14.78
C GLU A 40 -17.38 -20.06 14.03
N GLY A 41 -17.18 -18.75 13.94
CA GLY A 41 -16.23 -18.10 13.02
C GLY A 41 -16.89 -17.65 11.71
N TYR A 42 -16.07 -17.52 10.66
CA TYR A 42 -16.51 -17.12 9.31
C TYR A 42 -16.87 -18.31 8.42
N LEU A 43 -17.69 -18.04 7.40
CA LEU A 43 -17.94 -18.96 6.28
C LEU A 43 -17.45 -18.34 4.97
N ARG A 44 -16.43 -18.94 4.35
CA ARG A 44 -15.88 -18.55 3.04
C ARG A 44 -16.16 -19.63 2.01
N ILE A 45 -16.63 -19.25 0.83
CA ILE A 45 -16.83 -20.14 -0.32
C ILE A 45 -16.16 -19.50 -1.53
N LEU A 46 -15.10 -20.14 -2.03
CA LEU A 46 -14.08 -19.50 -2.85
C LEU A 46 -13.65 -20.34 -4.06
N LEU A 47 -13.43 -19.69 -5.20
CA LEU A 47 -12.63 -20.22 -6.32
C LEU A 47 -13.11 -21.58 -6.87
N ILE A 48 -14.42 -21.82 -6.92
CA ILE A 48 -14.99 -23.06 -7.45
C ILE A 48 -15.24 -22.88 -8.95
N ASN A 49 -14.43 -23.55 -9.76
CA ASN A 49 -14.43 -23.41 -11.22
C ASN A 49 -15.49 -24.27 -11.91
N GLY A 50 -16.18 -23.72 -12.92
CA GLY A 50 -17.19 -24.42 -13.72
C GLY A 50 -16.65 -25.40 -14.76
N LYS A 51 -15.34 -25.68 -14.79
CA LYS A 51 -14.74 -26.64 -15.75
C LYS A 51 -14.94 -28.12 -15.36
N THR A 52 -15.32 -28.40 -14.12
CA THR A 52 -15.50 -29.77 -13.60
C THR A 52 -16.91 -30.04 -13.06
N ASN A 53 -17.76 -29.00 -12.96
CA ASN A 53 -19.00 -29.02 -12.20
C ASN A 53 -20.11 -28.34 -13.03
N ASN A 54 -21.29 -28.97 -13.09
CA ASN A 54 -22.48 -28.43 -13.74
C ASN A 54 -23.33 -27.63 -12.75
N GLN A 55 -24.22 -26.77 -13.26
CA GLN A 55 -25.20 -26.05 -12.41
C GLN A 55 -26.10 -27.02 -11.62
N GLU A 56 -26.40 -28.19 -12.19
CA GLU A 56 -27.18 -29.25 -11.53
C GLU A 56 -26.53 -29.75 -10.23
N ASP A 57 -25.19 -29.77 -10.12
CA ASP A 57 -24.49 -30.28 -8.94
C ASP A 57 -24.85 -29.46 -7.69
N TYR A 58 -24.96 -28.13 -7.81
CA TYR A 58 -25.37 -27.26 -6.71
C TYR A 58 -26.83 -27.46 -6.30
N HIS A 59 -27.72 -27.77 -7.25
CA HIS A 59 -29.13 -28.07 -6.95
C HIS A 59 -29.30 -29.39 -6.17
N THR A 60 -28.30 -30.28 -6.16
CA THR A 60 -28.29 -31.47 -5.28
C THR A 60 -27.87 -31.16 -3.84
N LEU A 61 -27.29 -29.99 -3.58
CA LEU A 61 -26.76 -29.61 -2.27
C LEU A 61 -27.71 -28.67 -1.52
N SER A 62 -28.09 -29.07 -0.31
CA SER A 62 -28.89 -28.25 0.59
C SER A 62 -28.47 -28.48 2.04
N PHE A 63 -28.27 -27.41 2.79
CA PHE A 63 -27.85 -27.42 4.19
C PHE A 63 -28.92 -26.78 5.09
N PRO A 64 -30.13 -27.37 5.18
CA PRO A 64 -31.27 -26.78 5.88
C PRO A 64 -31.13 -26.75 7.42
N LYS A 65 -30.07 -27.33 7.97
CA LYS A 65 -29.76 -27.24 9.41
C LYS A 65 -29.17 -25.89 9.80
N LEU A 66 -28.47 -25.20 8.88
CA LEU A 66 -27.73 -23.98 9.17
C LEU A 66 -28.67 -22.80 9.42
N THR A 67 -28.63 -22.23 10.62
CA THR A 67 -29.44 -21.06 11.02
C THR A 67 -28.62 -19.83 11.39
N VAL A 68 -27.36 -19.99 11.83
CA VAL A 68 -26.51 -18.90 12.33
C VAL A 68 -25.08 -18.97 11.82
N ILE A 69 -24.51 -17.81 11.49
CA ILE A 69 -23.06 -17.58 11.30
C ILE A 69 -22.63 -16.50 12.32
N THR A 70 -21.55 -16.71 13.09
CA THR A 70 -21.14 -15.75 14.13
C THR A 70 -20.36 -14.55 13.59
N ASP A 71 -19.48 -14.76 12.61
CA ASP A 71 -18.72 -13.68 11.99
C ASP A 71 -19.40 -13.21 10.70
N TYR A 72 -18.82 -13.56 9.55
CA TYR A 72 -19.21 -13.07 8.24
C TYR A 72 -19.33 -14.21 7.22
N LEU A 73 -20.15 -13.98 6.19
CA LEU A 73 -20.27 -14.82 5.00
C LEU A 73 -19.56 -14.15 3.81
N LEU A 74 -18.68 -14.88 3.13
CA LEU A 74 -17.94 -14.39 1.96
C LEU A 74 -18.02 -15.37 0.79
N LEU A 75 -18.51 -14.88 -0.34
CA LEU A 75 -18.60 -15.59 -1.62
C LEU A 75 -17.72 -14.89 -2.66
N PHE A 76 -16.80 -15.63 -3.29
CA PHE A 76 -15.92 -15.07 -4.34
C PHE A 76 -15.57 -16.10 -5.42
N ARG A 77 -15.85 -15.74 -6.69
CA ARG A 77 -15.56 -16.57 -7.88
C ARG A 77 -16.04 -18.02 -7.77
N VAL A 78 -17.32 -18.20 -7.46
CA VAL A 78 -18.02 -19.50 -7.52
C VAL A 78 -18.83 -19.55 -8.82
N SER A 79 -18.42 -20.42 -9.74
CA SER A 79 -19.11 -20.63 -11.03
C SER A 79 -20.26 -21.62 -10.86
N GLY A 80 -21.39 -21.38 -11.53
CA GLY A 80 -22.53 -22.32 -11.62
C GLY A 80 -23.51 -22.29 -10.44
N LEU A 81 -23.22 -21.53 -9.37
CA LEU A 81 -24.17 -21.30 -8.27
C LEU A 81 -25.05 -20.09 -8.62
N ASP A 82 -26.37 -20.28 -8.73
CA ASP A 82 -27.30 -19.24 -9.18
C ASP A 82 -28.21 -18.64 -8.10
N SER A 83 -28.46 -19.36 -7.00
CA SER A 83 -29.19 -18.86 -5.82
C SER A 83 -28.73 -19.58 -4.54
N LEU A 84 -28.68 -18.86 -3.41
CA LEU A 84 -28.44 -19.49 -2.08
C LEU A 84 -29.72 -20.09 -1.47
N SER A 85 -30.90 -19.88 -2.09
CA SER A 85 -32.19 -20.28 -1.53
C SER A 85 -32.38 -21.79 -1.36
N VAL A 86 -31.68 -22.60 -2.18
CA VAL A 86 -31.61 -24.06 -2.06
C VAL A 86 -30.50 -24.48 -1.09
N LEU A 87 -29.37 -23.75 -1.11
CA LEU A 87 -28.15 -24.10 -0.38
C LEU A 87 -28.27 -23.84 1.13
N PHE A 88 -28.78 -22.66 1.52
CA PHE A 88 -28.90 -22.21 2.92
C PHE A 88 -30.34 -21.73 3.25
N PRO A 89 -31.37 -22.59 3.08
CA PRO A 89 -32.77 -22.16 3.12
C PRO A 89 -33.20 -21.60 4.49
N ASN A 90 -32.52 -21.96 5.58
CA ASN A 90 -32.91 -21.61 6.96
C ASN A 90 -31.93 -20.65 7.66
N LEU A 91 -30.91 -20.13 6.96
CA LEU A 91 -29.99 -19.13 7.52
C LEU A 91 -30.78 -17.88 7.92
N SER A 92 -30.76 -17.53 9.20
CA SER A 92 -31.64 -16.49 9.76
C SER A 92 -30.91 -15.33 10.42
N VAL A 93 -29.68 -15.56 10.93
CA VAL A 93 -28.85 -14.52 11.57
C VAL A 93 -27.38 -14.62 11.15
N ILE A 94 -26.78 -13.46 10.86
CA ILE A 94 -25.32 -13.29 10.76
C ILE A 94 -24.91 -12.27 11.83
N ARG A 95 -24.11 -12.67 12.84
CA ARG A 95 -23.87 -11.80 14.01
C ARG A 95 -22.81 -10.72 13.80
N GLY A 96 -21.84 -10.91 12.90
CA GLY A 96 -20.78 -9.93 12.66
C GLY A 96 -19.85 -9.71 13.88
N HIS A 97 -19.53 -10.77 14.64
CA HIS A 97 -18.63 -10.69 15.79
C HIS A 97 -17.21 -10.28 15.33
N ASN A 98 -16.65 -10.99 14.35
CA ASN A 98 -15.58 -10.48 13.48
C ASN A 98 -16.15 -10.05 12.11
N LEU A 99 -15.48 -9.10 11.45
CA LEU A 99 -15.92 -8.50 10.18
C LEU A 99 -14.79 -8.53 9.14
N PHE A 100 -15.14 -8.74 7.87
CA PHE A 100 -14.19 -8.66 6.76
C PHE A 100 -14.16 -7.25 6.18
N TYR A 101 -13.13 -6.46 6.53
CA TYR A 101 -13.02 -5.04 6.11
C TYR A 101 -14.27 -4.21 6.48
N ASN A 102 -14.84 -4.47 7.67
CA ASN A 102 -16.11 -3.93 8.20
C ASN A 102 -17.41 -4.52 7.59
N TYR A 103 -17.32 -5.50 6.68
CA TYR A 103 -18.49 -6.19 6.11
C TYR A 103 -18.78 -7.53 6.81
N ALA A 104 -20.07 -7.83 7.00
CA ALA A 104 -20.59 -9.10 7.50
C ALA A 104 -21.12 -10.03 6.38
N LEU A 105 -21.43 -9.46 5.21
CA LEU A 105 -21.76 -10.20 3.99
C LEU A 105 -20.96 -9.63 2.81
N VAL A 106 -20.20 -10.48 2.13
CA VAL A 106 -19.42 -10.12 0.94
C VAL A 106 -19.77 -11.07 -0.21
N ILE A 107 -20.19 -10.53 -1.35
CA ILE A 107 -20.54 -11.28 -2.57
C ILE A 107 -19.85 -10.60 -3.76
N PHE A 108 -18.76 -11.19 -4.24
CA PHE A 108 -17.84 -10.53 -5.18
C PHE A 108 -17.51 -11.41 -6.39
N GLU A 109 -17.70 -10.90 -7.61
CA GLU A 109 -17.42 -11.62 -8.87
C GLU A 109 -18.11 -13.00 -8.97
N MET A 110 -19.37 -13.09 -8.53
CA MET A 110 -20.20 -14.29 -8.64
C MET A 110 -20.90 -14.32 -10.01
N THR A 111 -20.18 -14.81 -11.02
CA THR A 111 -20.55 -14.72 -12.45
C THR A 111 -21.84 -15.46 -12.86
N SER A 112 -22.40 -16.33 -12.00
CA SER A 112 -23.62 -17.10 -12.27
C SER A 112 -24.80 -16.76 -11.36
N LEU A 113 -24.59 -15.90 -10.35
CA LEU A 113 -25.58 -15.64 -9.30
C LEU A 113 -26.69 -14.69 -9.81
N LYS A 114 -27.94 -15.14 -9.72
CA LYS A 114 -29.14 -14.43 -10.21
C LYS A 114 -29.92 -13.76 -9.09
N ASP A 115 -29.93 -14.38 -7.92
CA ASP A 115 -30.54 -13.85 -6.69
C ASP A 115 -29.75 -14.28 -5.46
N ILE A 116 -29.86 -13.51 -4.37
CA ILE A 116 -29.19 -13.86 -3.09
C ILE A 116 -29.96 -15.00 -2.41
N GLY A 117 -31.29 -15.03 -2.50
CA GLY A 117 -32.10 -16.17 -2.08
C GLY A 117 -32.19 -16.46 -0.57
N LEU A 118 -31.60 -15.65 0.32
CA LEU A 118 -31.60 -15.87 1.77
C LEU A 118 -32.93 -15.48 2.46
N TYR A 119 -34.04 -16.07 2.01
CA TYR A 119 -35.41 -15.65 2.38
C TYR A 119 -35.80 -15.85 3.86
N ASN A 120 -34.96 -16.49 4.67
CA ASN A 120 -35.12 -16.62 6.11
C ASN A 120 -34.22 -15.68 6.93
N LEU A 121 -33.31 -14.93 6.28
CA LEU A 121 -32.45 -13.94 6.93
C LEU A 121 -33.29 -12.78 7.45
N LYS A 122 -33.26 -12.56 8.78
CA LYS A 122 -34.02 -11.49 9.44
C LYS A 122 -33.16 -10.54 10.26
N ASN A 123 -31.90 -10.88 10.56
CA ASN A 123 -31.00 -9.96 11.23
C ASN A 123 -29.54 -10.14 10.79
N ILE A 124 -28.87 -9.03 10.48
CA ILE A 124 -27.42 -8.90 10.50
C ILE A 124 -27.09 -7.98 11.67
N THR A 125 -26.48 -8.51 12.73
CA THR A 125 -26.41 -7.81 14.02
C THR A 125 -25.33 -6.73 14.06
N ARG A 126 -24.31 -6.81 13.19
CA ARG A 126 -23.22 -5.84 13.10
C ARG A 126 -22.53 -5.92 11.74
N GLY A 127 -22.08 -4.78 11.21
CA GLY A 127 -21.30 -4.68 9.98
C GLY A 127 -22.13 -4.45 8.72
N ALA A 128 -21.49 -3.93 7.67
CA ALA A 128 -22.12 -3.61 6.40
C ALA A 128 -22.22 -4.84 5.46
N MET A 129 -22.85 -4.66 4.31
CA MET A 129 -22.85 -5.60 3.19
C MET A 129 -22.10 -5.02 1.98
N ARG A 130 -21.37 -5.87 1.25
CA ARG A 130 -20.69 -5.52 0.00
C ARG A 130 -21.00 -6.53 -1.09
N ILE A 131 -21.74 -6.10 -2.10
CA ILE A 131 -22.19 -6.93 -3.21
C ILE A 131 -21.72 -6.25 -4.49
N GLU A 132 -20.73 -6.84 -5.16
CA GLU A 132 -19.96 -6.14 -6.19
C GLU A 132 -19.57 -7.06 -7.37
N LYS A 133 -19.62 -6.54 -8.60
CA LYS A 133 -19.25 -7.27 -9.85
C LYS A 133 -20.06 -8.55 -10.11
N ASN A 134 -21.34 -8.58 -9.72
CA ASN A 134 -22.22 -9.73 -9.95
C ASN A 134 -23.15 -9.45 -11.15
N ASN A 135 -22.65 -9.70 -12.36
CA ASN A 135 -23.25 -9.23 -13.61
C ASN A 135 -24.66 -9.76 -13.92
N GLU A 136 -25.09 -10.87 -13.33
CA GLU A 136 -26.44 -11.46 -13.53
C GLU A 136 -27.39 -11.25 -12.34
N LEU A 137 -26.93 -10.58 -11.28
CA LEU A 137 -27.64 -10.50 -10.00
C LEU A 137 -28.76 -9.46 -10.00
N CYS A 138 -30.00 -9.93 -9.87
CA CYS A 138 -31.22 -9.13 -9.69
C CYS A 138 -31.75 -9.24 -8.23
N TYR A 139 -32.99 -8.79 -7.98
CA TYR A 139 -33.66 -8.85 -6.66
C TYR A 139 -32.96 -8.09 -5.51
N LEU A 140 -32.07 -7.13 -5.82
CA LEU A 140 -31.42 -6.28 -4.81
C LEU A 140 -32.35 -5.20 -4.23
N ASP A 141 -33.10 -4.49 -5.08
CA ASP A 141 -34.02 -3.40 -4.69
C ASP A 141 -35.36 -3.93 -4.15
N SER A 142 -35.68 -5.20 -4.41
CA SER A 142 -36.88 -5.86 -3.89
C SER A 142 -36.72 -6.37 -2.46
N VAL A 143 -35.51 -6.26 -1.87
CA VAL A 143 -35.27 -6.55 -0.45
C VAL A 143 -35.16 -5.23 0.31
N ASP A 144 -35.99 -5.07 1.34
CA ASP A 144 -35.92 -3.95 2.27
C ASP A 144 -34.85 -4.26 3.34
N TRP A 145 -33.64 -3.79 3.10
CA TRP A 145 -32.48 -4.03 3.96
C TRP A 145 -32.58 -3.32 5.32
N SER A 146 -33.40 -2.26 5.44
CA SER A 146 -33.62 -1.53 6.70
C SER A 146 -34.34 -2.36 7.77
N LEU A 147 -34.99 -3.45 7.36
CA LEU A 147 -35.65 -4.42 8.24
C LEU A 147 -34.74 -5.58 8.66
N ILE A 148 -33.50 -5.63 8.15
CA ILE A 148 -32.53 -6.72 8.37
C ILE A 148 -31.31 -6.20 9.16
N MET A 149 -30.89 -4.95 8.95
CA MET A 149 -29.73 -4.35 9.60
C MET A 149 -29.96 -2.88 9.96
N ASP A 150 -29.29 -2.41 11.02
CA ASP A 150 -29.33 -1.01 11.41
C ASP A 150 -28.61 -0.11 10.40
N ALA A 151 -29.21 1.04 10.08
CA ALA A 151 -28.81 1.93 8.99
C ALA A 151 -27.55 2.79 9.28
N GLU A 152 -26.78 2.48 10.33
CA GLU A 152 -25.55 3.21 10.69
C GLU A 152 -24.34 2.86 9.80
N PHE A 153 -24.45 1.83 8.96
CA PHE A 153 -23.33 1.30 8.16
C PHE A 153 -23.55 1.44 6.65
N ASN A 154 -22.54 1.99 5.95
CA ASN A 154 -22.57 2.19 4.50
C ASN A 154 -22.45 0.86 3.73
N ASN A 155 -23.58 0.37 3.22
CA ASN A 155 -23.62 -0.74 2.26
C ASN A 155 -23.04 -0.34 0.89
N VAL A 156 -22.46 -1.30 0.17
CA VAL A 156 -21.84 -1.09 -1.16
C VAL A 156 -22.44 -2.06 -2.17
N PHE A 157 -23.13 -1.53 -3.18
CA PHE A 157 -23.87 -2.29 -4.20
C PHE A 157 -23.48 -1.84 -5.62
N ASN A 158 -22.27 -2.17 -6.07
CA ASN A 158 -21.66 -1.61 -7.29
C ASN A 158 -21.39 -2.67 -8.37
N GLU A 159 -21.35 -2.28 -9.65
CA GLU A 159 -21.00 -3.16 -10.79
C GLU A 159 -21.85 -4.47 -10.88
N ASN A 160 -23.03 -4.50 -10.29
CA ASN A 160 -24.03 -5.58 -10.48
C ASN A 160 -24.95 -5.26 -11.67
N LYS A 161 -25.85 -6.20 -12.02
CA LYS A 161 -26.87 -5.95 -13.05
C LYS A 161 -27.74 -4.75 -12.70
N LYS A 162 -28.02 -3.87 -13.67
CA LYS A 162 -28.79 -2.65 -13.38
C LYS A 162 -30.25 -2.98 -13.12
N ALA A 163 -30.87 -2.33 -12.14
CA ALA A 163 -32.30 -2.53 -11.82
C ALA A 163 -33.24 -2.36 -13.03
N LYS A 164 -32.91 -1.45 -13.97
CA LYS A 164 -33.66 -1.22 -15.23
C LYS A 164 -33.54 -2.35 -16.26
N GLU A 165 -32.64 -3.30 -16.02
CA GLU A 165 -32.34 -4.48 -16.85
C GLU A 165 -32.76 -5.79 -16.14
N CYS A 166 -33.51 -5.68 -15.03
CA CYS A 166 -34.00 -6.79 -14.20
C CYS A 166 -35.54 -6.78 -14.10
N ASP A 167 -36.18 -7.83 -14.60
CA ASP A 167 -37.61 -8.09 -14.39
C ASP A 167 -37.87 -8.63 -12.96
N ASN A 168 -37.74 -7.76 -11.96
CA ASN A 168 -37.94 -8.07 -10.54
C ASN A 168 -39.44 -8.27 -10.22
N VAL A 169 -39.98 -9.47 -10.46
CA VAL A 169 -41.39 -9.80 -10.24
C VAL A 169 -41.56 -10.67 -8.99
N CYS A 170 -42.18 -10.13 -7.94
CA CYS A 170 -42.48 -10.89 -6.73
C CYS A 170 -43.69 -11.83 -6.87
N PRO A 171 -43.78 -12.91 -6.05
CA PRO A 171 -44.92 -13.83 -6.01
C PRO A 171 -46.30 -13.14 -5.90
N GLY A 172 -47.27 -13.61 -6.69
CA GLY A 172 -48.68 -13.23 -6.58
C GLY A 172 -49.05 -11.84 -7.10
N ILE A 173 -48.14 -11.08 -7.72
CA ILE A 173 -48.46 -9.75 -8.29
C ILE A 173 -49.54 -9.82 -9.39
N MET A 174 -49.64 -10.96 -10.09
CA MET A 174 -50.60 -11.21 -11.17
C MET A 174 -51.91 -11.89 -10.70
N GLU A 175 -52.12 -12.04 -9.39
CA GLU A 175 -53.26 -12.74 -8.80
C GLU A 175 -54.07 -11.81 -7.88
N ASP A 176 -55.38 -12.06 -7.72
CA ASP A 176 -56.30 -11.18 -6.96
C ASP A 176 -55.95 -11.03 -5.46
N ASN A 177 -55.04 -11.86 -4.93
CA ASN A 177 -54.49 -11.76 -3.57
C ASN A 177 -52.94 -11.79 -3.62
N PRO A 178 -52.25 -10.63 -3.55
CA PRO A 178 -50.79 -10.61 -3.57
C PRO A 178 -50.19 -11.27 -2.32
N LEU A 179 -49.25 -12.18 -2.53
CA LEU A 179 -48.64 -13.00 -1.48
C LEU A 179 -47.58 -12.28 -0.64
N CYS A 180 -46.94 -11.24 -1.20
CA CYS A 180 -45.87 -10.51 -0.54
C CYS A 180 -46.35 -9.18 0.08
N GLN A 181 -45.74 -8.80 1.20
CA GLN A 181 -45.96 -7.49 1.82
C GLN A 181 -45.27 -6.36 1.03
N ARG A 182 -45.80 -5.14 1.14
CA ARG A 182 -45.19 -3.91 0.61
C ARG A 182 -44.59 -3.06 1.74
N THR A 183 -43.48 -2.39 1.47
CA THR A 183 -42.82 -1.45 2.39
C THR A 183 -42.29 -0.24 1.63
N SER A 184 -41.98 0.86 2.32
CA SER A 184 -41.35 2.05 1.72
C SER A 184 -39.85 2.02 1.96
N PHE A 185 -39.06 1.96 0.90
CA PHE A 185 -37.59 1.93 0.93
C PHE A 185 -37.06 2.77 -0.24
N ASN A 186 -36.13 3.69 0.04
CA ASN A 186 -35.61 4.68 -0.93
C ASN A 186 -36.72 5.39 -1.74
N ASP A 187 -37.71 5.94 -1.03
CA ASP A 187 -38.92 6.60 -1.55
C ASP A 187 -39.82 5.76 -2.49
N ASN A 188 -39.49 4.49 -2.75
CA ASN A 188 -40.32 3.57 -3.51
C ASN A 188 -41.14 2.65 -2.58
N TYR A 189 -42.45 2.60 -2.80
CA TYR A 189 -43.40 1.76 -2.06
C TYR A 189 -43.81 0.54 -2.89
N ASP A 190 -43.10 -0.57 -2.76
CA ASP A 190 -43.25 -1.75 -3.62
C ASP A 190 -43.27 -3.07 -2.83
N TYR A 191 -43.58 -4.17 -3.52
CA TYR A 191 -43.58 -5.53 -2.98
C TYR A 191 -42.18 -6.00 -2.64
N ARG A 192 -42.03 -6.73 -1.51
CA ARG A 192 -40.72 -7.21 -1.04
C ARG A 192 -40.54 -8.71 -1.21
N CYS A 193 -39.50 -9.09 -1.94
CA CYS A 193 -39.14 -10.48 -2.23
C CYS A 193 -37.63 -10.64 -2.44
N TRP A 194 -37.14 -11.83 -2.05
CA TRP A 194 -35.77 -12.27 -2.25
C TRP A 194 -35.55 -12.96 -3.60
N THR A 195 -36.60 -13.61 -4.12
CA THR A 195 -36.63 -14.28 -5.42
C THR A 195 -38.04 -14.20 -6.00
N SER A 196 -38.20 -14.55 -7.29
CA SER A 196 -39.50 -14.70 -7.95
C SER A 196 -40.48 -15.66 -7.26
N ASN A 197 -39.99 -16.53 -6.36
CA ASN A 197 -40.76 -17.56 -5.66
C ASN A 197 -40.81 -17.36 -4.13
N LYS A 198 -40.14 -16.33 -3.57
CA LYS A 198 -39.99 -16.14 -2.11
C LYS A 198 -40.08 -14.67 -1.69
N CYS A 199 -41.17 -14.31 -1.00
CA CYS A 199 -41.34 -13.01 -0.36
C CYS A 199 -40.32 -12.76 0.77
N GLN A 200 -40.09 -11.50 1.13
CA GLN A 200 -39.35 -11.15 2.34
C GLN A 200 -40.25 -11.34 3.57
N LYS A 201 -39.75 -12.07 4.59
CA LYS A 201 -40.46 -12.28 5.86
C LYS A 201 -40.28 -11.07 6.78
N VAL A 202 -41.34 -10.32 7.01
CA VAL A 202 -41.37 -9.16 7.92
C VAL A 202 -42.08 -9.55 9.22
N CYS A 203 -41.50 -9.20 10.38
CA CYS A 203 -42.17 -9.41 11.66
C CYS A 203 -43.14 -8.26 11.99
N PRO A 204 -44.29 -8.53 12.63
CA PRO A 204 -45.20 -7.46 13.06
C PRO A 204 -44.53 -6.49 14.04
N PRO A 205 -44.85 -5.17 14.01
CA PRO A 205 -44.12 -4.14 14.78
C PRO A 205 -44.27 -4.23 16.31
N HIS A 206 -45.11 -5.15 16.82
CA HIS A 206 -45.19 -5.47 18.25
C HIS A 206 -44.22 -6.58 18.68
N CYS A 207 -43.62 -7.33 17.74
CA CYS A 207 -42.56 -8.29 17.98
C CYS A 207 -41.21 -7.63 17.69
N LYS A 208 -40.39 -7.35 18.71
CA LYS A 208 -39.16 -6.54 18.55
C LYS A 208 -38.14 -7.08 17.54
N LEU A 209 -37.73 -8.35 17.69
CA LEU A 209 -36.53 -8.91 17.04
C LEU A 209 -36.70 -10.34 16.49
N ALA A 210 -37.83 -11.00 16.78
CA ALA A 210 -38.07 -12.38 16.36
C ALA A 210 -39.57 -12.71 16.32
N CYS A 211 -39.97 -13.45 15.28
CA CYS A 211 -41.33 -13.95 15.09
C CYS A 211 -41.33 -15.32 14.37
N THR A 212 -42.39 -16.09 14.60
CA THR A 212 -42.74 -17.30 13.82
C THR A 212 -43.17 -16.94 12.39
N ASP A 213 -43.22 -17.93 11.51
CA ASP A 213 -43.74 -17.78 10.13
C ASP A 213 -45.22 -17.40 10.05
N GLN A 214 -45.97 -17.53 11.15
CA GLN A 214 -47.36 -17.09 11.28
C GLN A 214 -47.49 -15.67 11.86
N GLY A 215 -46.38 -14.98 12.12
CA GLY A 215 -46.36 -13.64 12.70
C GLY A 215 -46.46 -13.58 14.22
N HIS A 216 -46.72 -14.70 14.92
CA HIS A 216 -46.69 -14.75 16.39
C HIS A 216 -45.27 -14.44 16.91
N CYS A 217 -45.15 -13.63 17.97
CA CYS A 217 -43.86 -13.26 18.54
C CYS A 217 -43.13 -14.45 19.19
N CYS A 218 -41.80 -14.41 19.12
CA CYS A 218 -40.93 -15.32 19.86
C CYS A 218 -40.64 -14.80 21.28
N HIS A 219 -39.99 -15.62 22.10
CA HIS A 219 -39.49 -15.18 23.41
C HIS A 219 -38.53 -13.99 23.26
N GLU A 220 -38.50 -13.08 24.24
CA GLU A 220 -37.69 -11.84 24.22
C GLU A 220 -36.17 -12.05 24.09
N GLN A 221 -35.68 -13.27 24.31
CA GLN A 221 -34.27 -13.67 24.15
C GLN A 221 -33.99 -14.41 22.83
N CYS A 222 -35.00 -14.62 21.97
CA CYS A 222 -34.81 -15.13 20.61
C CYS A 222 -34.41 -13.99 19.65
N LEU A 223 -33.71 -14.33 18.57
CA LEU A 223 -33.36 -13.43 17.47
C LEU A 223 -33.76 -14.06 16.13
N GLY A 224 -34.38 -13.28 15.24
CA GLY A 224 -34.87 -13.69 13.92
C GLY A 224 -36.12 -14.59 13.97
N GLY A 225 -35.98 -15.81 14.47
CA GLY A 225 -37.01 -16.85 14.38
C GLY A 225 -37.19 -17.68 15.65
N CYS A 226 -38.27 -18.46 15.65
CA CYS A 226 -38.54 -19.53 16.60
C CYS A 226 -39.50 -20.56 15.98
N THR A 227 -39.43 -21.81 16.44
CA THR A 227 -40.37 -22.88 16.08
C THR A 227 -41.65 -22.82 16.93
N GLU A 228 -41.55 -22.38 18.18
CA GLU A 228 -42.69 -22.16 19.08
C GLU A 228 -42.74 -20.71 19.58
N PRO A 229 -43.92 -20.07 19.61
CA PRO A 229 -44.06 -18.70 20.12
C PRO A 229 -43.78 -18.64 21.62
N ASN A 230 -43.16 -17.55 22.08
CA ASN A 230 -42.80 -17.28 23.48
C ASN A 230 -41.94 -18.35 24.23
N ASN A 231 -41.41 -19.39 23.57
CA ASN A 231 -40.54 -20.37 24.22
C ASN A 231 -39.03 -20.04 24.03
N ALA A 232 -38.31 -19.86 25.15
CA ALA A 232 -36.87 -19.54 25.19
C ALA A 232 -35.93 -20.68 24.75
N MET A 233 -36.45 -21.91 24.56
CA MET A 233 -35.72 -23.07 24.06
C MET A 233 -36.03 -23.39 22.58
N ALA A 234 -36.99 -22.66 21.99
CA ALA A 234 -37.47 -22.87 20.62
C ALA A 234 -36.95 -21.82 19.64
N CYS A 235 -35.95 -21.02 20.02
CA CYS A 235 -35.40 -19.94 19.20
C CYS A 235 -34.52 -20.48 18.05
N SER A 236 -34.59 -19.86 16.87
CA SER A 236 -33.69 -20.15 15.74
C SER A 236 -32.26 -19.61 15.95
N ALA A 237 -32.15 -18.55 16.76
CA ALA A 237 -30.91 -17.96 17.26
C ALA A 237 -31.20 -17.27 18.61
N CYS A 238 -30.18 -17.13 19.47
CA CYS A 238 -30.29 -16.34 20.69
C CYS A 238 -29.88 -14.88 20.44
N LEU A 239 -30.54 -13.94 21.12
CA LEU A 239 -30.18 -12.52 21.12
C LEU A 239 -28.82 -12.34 21.82
N HIS A 240 -28.80 -12.58 23.13
CA HIS A 240 -27.60 -12.49 23.97
C HIS A 240 -26.79 -13.80 23.92
N PHE A 241 -27.03 -14.73 24.84
CA PHE A 241 -26.23 -15.95 24.97
C PHE A 241 -27.06 -17.23 24.88
N TYR A 242 -26.47 -18.27 24.28
CA TYR A 242 -26.95 -19.65 24.32
C TYR A 242 -26.28 -20.44 25.46
N HIS A 243 -27.07 -21.20 26.21
CA HIS A 243 -26.60 -22.15 27.21
C HIS A 243 -27.61 -23.31 27.37
N GLU A 244 -27.13 -24.55 27.32
CA GLU A 244 -27.92 -25.79 27.54
C GLU A 244 -29.30 -25.82 26.83
N GLY A 245 -29.32 -25.48 25.53
CA GLY A 245 -30.57 -25.48 24.74
C GLY A 245 -31.52 -24.31 25.01
N ARG A 246 -31.09 -23.29 25.77
CA ARG A 246 -31.90 -22.12 26.15
C ARG A 246 -31.19 -20.80 25.84
N CYS A 247 -31.95 -19.81 25.38
CA CYS A 247 -31.46 -18.44 25.25
C CYS A 247 -31.60 -17.67 26.58
N VAL A 248 -30.51 -17.06 27.03
CA VAL A 248 -30.40 -16.36 28.32
C VAL A 248 -29.76 -14.97 28.14
N PRO A 249 -30.17 -13.95 28.92
CA PRO A 249 -29.62 -12.59 28.83
C PRO A 249 -28.21 -12.47 29.43
N HIS A 250 -27.88 -13.33 30.38
CA HIS A 250 -26.58 -13.38 31.08
C HIS A 250 -26.17 -14.85 31.26
N CYS A 251 -24.87 -15.11 31.28
CA CYS A 251 -24.36 -16.44 31.59
C CYS A 251 -24.65 -16.81 33.07
N PRO A 252 -25.06 -18.07 33.35
CA PRO A 252 -25.20 -18.56 34.72
C PRO A 252 -23.90 -18.48 35.54
N PRO A 253 -23.99 -18.56 36.88
CA PRO A 253 -22.82 -18.73 37.75
C PRO A 253 -21.92 -19.87 37.27
N ASP A 254 -20.61 -19.74 37.52
CA ASP A 254 -19.56 -20.69 37.13
C ASP A 254 -19.41 -20.92 35.61
N THR A 255 -20.06 -20.09 34.79
CA THR A 255 -19.90 -20.06 33.33
C THR A 255 -19.48 -18.68 32.81
N TYR A 256 -18.79 -18.67 31.67
CA TYR A 256 -18.14 -17.50 31.07
C TYR A 256 -18.64 -17.30 29.64
N LYS A 257 -18.74 -16.04 29.21
CA LYS A 257 -19.07 -15.70 27.82
C LYS A 257 -17.97 -16.21 26.88
N PHE A 258 -18.35 -16.59 25.66
CA PHE A 258 -17.45 -17.05 24.62
C PHE A 258 -17.98 -16.63 23.23
N GLU A 259 -17.09 -16.10 22.38
CA GLU A 259 -17.35 -15.60 21.00
C GLU A 259 -18.60 -14.70 20.87
N GLY A 260 -18.95 -13.96 21.93
CA GLY A 260 -20.11 -13.07 21.96
C GLY A 260 -21.49 -13.73 21.74
N TRP A 261 -21.63 -15.06 21.87
CA TRP A 261 -22.89 -15.75 21.58
C TRP A 261 -23.27 -16.94 22.49
N ARG A 262 -22.32 -17.52 23.26
CA ARG A 262 -22.61 -18.66 24.16
C ARG A 262 -21.89 -18.57 25.50
N CYS A 263 -22.31 -19.42 26.45
CA CYS A 263 -21.72 -19.54 27.77
C CYS A 263 -21.04 -20.92 27.95
N ILE A 264 -19.80 -20.94 28.44
CA ILE A 264 -18.97 -22.14 28.62
C ILE A 264 -18.41 -22.26 30.05
N THR A 265 -17.99 -23.46 30.45
CA THR A 265 -17.31 -23.70 31.73
C THR A 265 -15.81 -23.34 31.66
N MET A 266 -15.18 -23.19 32.83
CA MET A 266 -13.73 -22.98 32.93
C MET A 266 -12.91 -24.12 32.28
N ASP A 267 -13.35 -25.36 32.47
CA ASP A 267 -12.69 -26.53 31.88
C ASP A 267 -12.72 -26.47 30.35
N LEU A 268 -13.87 -26.14 29.76
CA LEU A 268 -13.99 -26.00 28.31
C LEU A 268 -13.13 -24.84 27.78
N CYS A 269 -13.11 -23.70 28.48
CA CYS A 269 -12.24 -22.56 28.17
C CYS A 269 -10.75 -22.95 28.12
N SER A 270 -10.30 -23.87 28.99
CA SER A 270 -8.91 -24.39 28.95
C SER A 270 -8.61 -25.36 27.81
N GLN A 271 -9.64 -25.93 27.17
CA GLN A 271 -9.57 -27.05 26.23
C GLN A 271 -9.94 -26.69 24.77
N VAL A 272 -10.25 -25.42 24.46
CA VAL A 272 -10.65 -24.98 23.10
C VAL A 272 -9.50 -25.05 22.07
N HIS A 273 -8.30 -25.49 22.45
CA HIS A 273 -7.08 -25.33 21.66
C HIS A 273 -6.26 -26.60 21.46
N LEU A 274 -5.49 -26.58 20.37
CA LEU A 274 -4.45 -27.58 20.10
C LEU A 274 -3.35 -27.48 21.17
N PRO A 275 -2.67 -28.59 21.54
CA PRO A 275 -1.70 -28.62 22.65
C PRO A 275 -0.43 -27.75 22.49
N SER A 276 -0.33 -26.95 21.43
CA SER A 276 0.81 -26.08 21.10
C SER A 276 0.48 -24.57 21.13
N GLU A 277 -0.79 -24.21 21.24
CA GLU A 277 -1.24 -22.80 21.29
C GLU A 277 -1.27 -22.28 22.73
N PRO A 278 -1.11 -20.96 22.98
CA PRO A 278 -1.29 -20.39 24.30
C PRO A 278 -2.76 -20.52 24.74
N HIS A 279 -3.00 -20.99 25.96
CA HIS A 279 -4.37 -21.15 26.49
C HIS A 279 -5.15 -19.82 26.46
N PHE A 280 -6.47 -19.90 26.25
CA PHE A 280 -7.37 -18.77 26.49
C PHE A 280 -7.30 -18.31 27.96
N VAL A 281 -7.73 -17.07 28.21
CA VAL A 281 -7.74 -16.43 29.52
C VAL A 281 -9.15 -15.99 29.91
N ILE A 282 -9.42 -15.98 31.21
CA ILE A 282 -10.67 -15.55 31.81
C ILE A 282 -10.47 -14.16 32.43
N HIS A 283 -11.31 -13.22 32.02
CA HIS A 283 -11.36 -11.86 32.56
C HIS A 283 -12.79 -11.33 32.53
N ALA A 284 -13.22 -10.59 33.56
CA ALA A 284 -14.53 -9.93 33.63
C ALA A 284 -15.78 -10.80 33.32
N GLY A 285 -15.70 -12.13 33.46
CA GLY A 285 -16.78 -13.07 33.12
C GLY A 285 -16.76 -13.59 31.67
N GLU A 286 -15.65 -13.44 30.96
CA GLU A 286 -15.48 -13.75 29.54
C GLU A 286 -14.20 -14.54 29.31
N CYS A 287 -14.26 -15.53 28.40
CA CYS A 287 -13.14 -16.38 27.98
C CYS A 287 -12.60 -15.87 26.63
N MET A 288 -11.34 -15.43 26.60
CA MET A 288 -10.74 -14.66 25.49
C MET A 288 -9.36 -15.23 25.09
N ILE A 289 -8.90 -14.94 23.87
CA ILE A 289 -7.60 -15.43 23.36
C ILE A 289 -6.42 -14.99 24.25
N ASP A 290 -6.38 -13.72 24.65
CA ASP A 290 -5.32 -13.16 25.50
C ASP A 290 -5.83 -12.00 26.37
N CYS A 291 -5.00 -11.52 27.30
CA CYS A 291 -5.39 -10.48 28.25
C CYS A 291 -5.58 -9.11 27.57
N PRO A 292 -6.57 -8.31 28.03
CA PRO A 292 -6.87 -7.01 27.42
C PRO A 292 -5.85 -5.95 27.84
N SER A 293 -5.71 -4.89 27.04
CA SER A 293 -4.78 -3.78 27.27
C SER A 293 -4.83 -3.25 28.71
N GLY A 294 -3.69 -3.26 29.40
CA GLY A 294 -3.59 -2.91 30.82
C GLY A 294 -3.60 -4.11 31.78
N PHE A 295 -3.77 -5.33 31.27
CA PHE A 295 -3.65 -6.58 32.02
C PHE A 295 -2.65 -7.56 31.37
N THR A 296 -2.02 -8.39 32.19
CA THR A 296 -1.15 -9.49 31.77
C THR A 296 -1.56 -10.79 32.46
N ARG A 297 -1.06 -11.94 31.99
CA ARG A 297 -1.37 -13.26 32.55
C ARG A 297 -0.80 -13.40 33.96
N ASN A 298 -1.61 -13.89 34.89
CA ASN A 298 -1.23 -14.08 36.29
C ASN A 298 -0.18 -15.21 36.41
N GLU A 299 0.91 -14.93 37.14
CA GLU A 299 2.02 -15.86 37.37
C GLU A 299 1.59 -17.21 37.98
N THR A 300 0.58 -17.18 38.87
CA THR A 300 0.10 -18.36 39.62
C THR A 300 -0.96 -19.15 38.87
N ASN A 301 -1.76 -18.51 38.03
CA ASN A 301 -2.78 -19.15 37.20
C ASN A 301 -2.88 -18.43 35.85
N ARG A 302 -2.24 -19.00 34.83
CA ARG A 302 -2.16 -18.43 33.47
C ARG A 302 -3.52 -18.32 32.76
N MET A 303 -4.59 -18.91 33.31
CA MET A 303 -5.97 -18.72 32.85
C MET A 303 -6.61 -17.41 33.36
N LEU A 304 -5.92 -16.58 34.15
CA LEU A 304 -6.48 -15.34 34.72
C LEU A 304 -5.61 -14.13 34.39
N CYS A 305 -6.25 -12.97 34.20
CA CYS A 305 -5.58 -11.69 33.91
C CYS A 305 -5.47 -10.80 35.15
N THR A 306 -4.27 -10.28 35.40
CA THR A 306 -3.90 -9.34 36.47
C THR A 306 -3.51 -7.97 35.91
N ALA A 307 -3.93 -6.89 36.57
CA ALA A 307 -3.65 -5.52 36.12
C ALA A 307 -2.16 -5.17 36.21
N CYS A 308 -1.64 -4.46 35.21
CA CYS A 308 -0.26 -4.00 35.14
C CYS A 308 -0.09 -2.64 35.85
N ASN A 309 1.02 -2.45 36.55
CA ASN A 309 1.39 -1.15 37.13
C ASN A 309 2.02 -0.22 36.07
N GLY A 310 1.26 0.11 35.03
CA GLY A 310 1.70 0.92 33.88
C GLY A 310 1.37 0.25 32.54
N LEU A 311 2.24 0.45 31.55
CA LEU A 311 2.21 -0.36 30.33
C LEU A 311 2.56 -1.81 30.68
N CYS A 312 1.78 -2.77 30.19
CA CYS A 312 2.09 -4.19 30.34
C CYS A 312 3.29 -4.57 29.48
N ASP A 313 4.12 -5.49 29.99
CA ASP A 313 5.17 -6.06 29.16
C ASP A 313 4.61 -7.07 28.17
N LYS A 314 4.72 -6.75 26.87
CA LYS A 314 4.44 -7.67 25.76
C LYS A 314 5.76 -8.29 25.33
N ALA A 315 5.98 -9.53 25.74
CA ALA A 315 7.11 -10.34 25.32
C ALA A 315 6.87 -10.90 23.91
N CYS A 316 7.86 -10.74 23.04
CA CYS A 316 7.82 -11.18 21.64
C CYS A 316 9.09 -11.92 21.26
N SER A 317 8.96 -12.97 20.46
CA SER A 317 10.08 -13.84 20.08
C SER A 317 11.16 -13.13 19.26
N SER A 318 12.42 -13.53 19.46
CA SER A 318 13.58 -13.20 18.65
C SER A 318 13.29 -13.22 17.14
N ALA A 319 13.56 -12.09 16.47
CA ALA A 319 13.32 -11.91 15.04
C ALA A 319 14.57 -11.43 14.29
N VAL A 320 14.62 -11.72 12.98
CA VAL A 320 15.60 -11.16 12.04
C VAL A 320 14.85 -10.16 11.16
N ILE A 321 15.21 -8.88 11.27
CA ILE A 321 14.55 -7.76 10.61
C ILE A 321 15.36 -7.34 9.39
N ASP A 322 14.91 -7.73 8.19
CA ASP A 322 15.53 -7.34 6.92
C ASP A 322 14.61 -6.51 6.00
N SER A 323 13.30 -6.49 6.26
CA SER A 323 12.32 -5.56 5.68
C SER A 323 11.44 -4.87 6.73
N VAL A 324 10.72 -3.82 6.32
CA VAL A 324 9.70 -3.16 7.17
C VAL A 324 8.57 -4.12 7.54
N ASP A 325 8.16 -4.99 6.61
CA ASP A 325 7.11 -6.00 6.82
C ASP A 325 7.51 -6.98 7.95
N THR A 326 8.78 -7.38 8.01
CA THR A 326 9.29 -8.20 9.12
C THR A 326 9.26 -7.44 10.45
N ALA A 327 9.52 -6.12 10.45
CA ALA A 327 9.44 -5.29 11.66
C ALA A 327 8.01 -5.15 12.20
N GLN A 328 6.99 -5.21 11.34
CA GLN A 328 5.58 -5.18 11.77
C GLN A 328 5.22 -6.31 12.75
N SER A 329 5.92 -7.46 12.69
CA SER A 329 5.74 -8.55 13.66
C SER A 329 6.10 -8.17 15.10
N LEU A 330 6.96 -7.17 15.29
CA LEU A 330 7.38 -6.65 16.59
C LEU A 330 6.51 -5.47 17.09
N LYS A 331 5.41 -5.16 16.40
CA LYS A 331 4.53 -4.07 16.80
C LYS A 331 3.95 -4.29 18.20
N ASP A 332 3.92 -3.21 18.98
CA ASP A 332 3.43 -3.14 20.37
C ASP A 332 4.26 -3.97 21.37
N CYS A 333 5.40 -4.54 20.97
CA CYS A 333 6.29 -5.32 21.83
C CYS A 333 7.16 -4.42 22.72
N THR A 334 7.32 -4.79 23.99
CA THR A 334 8.20 -4.08 24.95
C THR A 334 9.43 -4.90 25.32
N VAL A 335 9.35 -6.23 25.25
CA VAL A 335 10.45 -7.16 25.55
C VAL A 335 10.67 -8.08 24.36
N ILE A 336 11.90 -8.17 23.87
CA ILE A 336 12.33 -9.20 22.91
C ILE A 336 12.97 -10.34 23.69
N ASP A 337 12.38 -11.53 23.59
CA ASP A 337 12.94 -12.75 24.17
C ASP A 337 13.83 -13.48 23.14
N GLY A 338 15.13 -13.50 23.45
CA GLY A 338 16.22 -13.84 22.55
C GLY A 338 16.87 -12.60 21.93
N ASN A 339 17.21 -12.65 20.65
CA ASN A 339 18.13 -11.72 20.01
C ASN A 339 17.43 -10.78 19.03
N LEU A 340 17.97 -9.55 18.88
CA LEU A 340 17.51 -8.61 17.86
C LEU A 340 18.56 -8.48 16.75
N ASN A 341 18.25 -9.00 15.56
CA ASN A 341 19.14 -8.95 14.40
C ASN A 341 18.54 -8.04 13.31
N ILE A 342 19.26 -7.02 12.86
CA ILE A 342 18.79 -6.03 11.87
C ILE A 342 19.73 -6.05 10.66
N ASN A 343 19.16 -6.20 9.46
CA ASN A 343 19.85 -6.40 8.17
C ASN A 343 19.12 -5.67 7.01
N ILE A 344 18.67 -4.43 7.24
CA ILE A 344 17.80 -3.70 6.29
C ILE A 344 18.65 -3.04 5.20
N ARG A 345 18.81 -3.75 4.08
CA ARG A 345 19.71 -3.35 2.97
C ARG A 345 19.14 -2.31 2.02
N ARG A 346 17.80 -2.17 1.97
CA ARG A 346 17.07 -1.28 1.07
C ARG A 346 15.81 -0.79 1.76
N GLY A 347 15.37 0.41 1.38
CA GLY A 347 14.23 1.11 1.95
C GLY A 347 14.53 2.61 1.94
N ASN A 348 13.53 3.42 1.61
CA ASN A 348 13.59 4.88 1.71
C ASN A 348 12.60 5.29 2.78
N ASN A 349 12.93 6.29 3.59
CA ASN A 349 12.09 6.85 4.64
C ASN A 349 11.64 5.84 5.73
N ILE A 350 12.36 4.73 5.93
CA ILE A 350 11.91 3.62 6.81
C ILE A 350 11.93 3.93 8.31
N ALA A 351 12.57 5.03 8.75
CA ALA A 351 12.84 5.26 10.16
C ALA A 351 11.57 5.43 11.02
N SER A 352 10.52 6.08 10.51
CA SER A 352 9.26 6.28 11.25
C SER A 352 8.38 5.03 11.29
N GLU A 353 8.45 4.18 10.27
CA GLU A 353 7.77 2.88 10.24
C GLU A 353 8.43 1.93 11.25
N LEU A 354 9.77 1.93 11.32
CA LEU A 354 10.52 1.24 12.36
C LEU A 354 10.28 1.83 13.76
N GLU A 355 10.11 3.15 13.92
CA GLU A 355 9.72 3.74 15.22
C GLU A 355 8.29 3.35 15.62
N SER A 356 7.37 3.29 14.66
CA SER A 356 5.97 2.86 14.85
C SER A 356 5.84 1.41 15.30
N PHE A 357 6.71 0.51 14.81
CA PHE A 357 6.70 -0.89 15.20
C PHE A 357 7.60 -1.20 16.40
N MET A 358 8.83 -0.69 16.41
CA MET A 358 9.90 -1.09 17.35
C MET A 358 10.19 -0.04 18.43
N GLY A 359 9.64 1.18 18.35
CA GLY A 359 9.93 2.27 19.27
C GLY A 359 9.45 2.06 20.71
N LEU A 360 8.59 1.05 20.95
CA LEU A 360 8.12 0.63 22.27
C LEU A 360 9.02 -0.42 22.94
N ILE A 361 10.00 -1.01 22.24
CA ILE A 361 10.89 -2.02 22.79
C ILE A 361 11.79 -1.38 23.85
N GLN A 362 11.75 -1.91 25.08
CA GLN A 362 12.50 -1.45 26.24
C GLN A 362 13.66 -2.40 26.62
N THR A 363 13.47 -3.71 26.42
CA THR A 363 14.41 -4.74 26.86
C THR A 363 14.66 -5.80 25.78
N VAL A 364 15.92 -6.19 25.59
CA VAL A 364 16.32 -7.38 24.81
C VAL A 364 17.02 -8.36 25.75
N THR A 365 16.60 -9.63 25.79
CA THR A 365 17.17 -10.61 26.73
C THR A 365 18.54 -11.15 26.28
N GLY A 366 18.72 -11.38 24.98
CA GLY A 366 20.00 -11.74 24.35
C GLY A 366 20.84 -10.53 23.91
N TYR A 367 21.33 -10.57 22.67
CA TYR A 367 22.18 -9.53 22.05
C TYR A 367 21.43 -8.67 21.01
N VAL A 368 22.02 -7.52 20.63
CA VAL A 368 21.58 -6.68 19.50
C VAL A 368 22.66 -6.63 18.41
N ARG A 369 22.27 -6.87 17.15
CA ARG A 369 23.18 -6.91 15.99
C ARG A 369 22.63 -6.15 14.80
N ILE A 370 23.38 -5.19 14.28
CA ILE A 370 23.01 -4.37 13.11
C ILE A 370 24.08 -4.56 12.03
N LYS A 371 23.74 -5.23 10.93
CA LYS A 371 24.69 -5.63 9.88
C LYS A 371 24.19 -5.23 8.49
N HIS A 372 25.05 -4.71 7.61
CA HIS A 372 24.68 -4.33 6.23
C HIS A 372 23.45 -3.42 6.11
N SER A 373 23.09 -2.68 7.16
CA SER A 373 21.83 -1.93 7.22
C SER A 373 22.00 -0.57 6.55
N HIS A 374 22.23 -0.60 5.24
CA HIS A 374 22.61 0.56 4.43
C HIS A 374 21.52 1.65 4.32
N ALA A 375 20.27 1.32 4.66
CA ALA A 375 19.19 2.30 4.76
C ALA A 375 19.18 3.07 6.11
N LEU A 376 19.85 2.56 7.15
CA LEU A 376 19.82 3.18 8.48
C LEU A 376 20.89 4.29 8.60
N GLY A 377 20.41 5.52 8.82
CA GLY A 377 21.26 6.66 9.15
C GLY A 377 21.45 6.90 10.65
N SER A 378 20.54 6.41 11.50
CA SER A 378 20.58 6.51 12.96
C SER A 378 19.82 5.33 13.60
N LEU A 379 20.00 5.10 14.91
CA LEU A 379 19.27 4.08 15.69
C LEU A 379 18.17 4.66 16.58
N SER A 380 17.90 5.97 16.45
CA SER A 380 16.89 6.73 17.21
C SER A 380 15.49 6.11 17.25
N PHE A 381 15.12 5.32 16.22
CA PHE A 381 13.86 4.57 16.17
C PHE A 381 13.72 3.53 17.32
N LEU A 382 14.83 3.02 17.87
CA LEU A 382 14.85 2.25 19.12
C LEU A 382 14.76 3.19 20.34
N LYS A 383 13.71 4.00 20.36
CA LYS A 383 13.51 5.16 21.24
C LYS A 383 13.47 4.78 22.73
N SER A 384 12.72 3.72 23.04
CA SER A 384 12.47 3.27 24.43
C SER A 384 13.48 2.25 24.95
N LEU A 385 14.44 1.81 24.14
CA LEU A 385 15.39 0.76 24.52
C LEU A 385 16.24 1.22 25.72
N ARG A 386 16.17 0.50 26.84
CA ARG A 386 16.93 0.80 28.06
C ARG A 386 17.85 -0.34 28.50
N TYR A 387 17.51 -1.60 28.18
CA TYR A 387 18.25 -2.75 28.70
C TYR A 387 18.61 -3.76 27.62
N ILE A 388 19.88 -4.16 27.58
CA ILE A 388 20.36 -5.35 26.88
C ILE A 388 20.96 -6.27 27.94
N ASN A 389 20.35 -7.44 28.16
CA ASN A 389 20.74 -8.31 29.27
C ASN A 389 21.92 -9.23 28.94
N GLY A 390 22.16 -9.57 27.67
CA GLY A 390 23.30 -10.37 27.25
C GLY A 390 23.26 -11.83 27.73
N GLN A 391 22.06 -12.44 27.81
CA GLN A 391 21.92 -13.87 28.13
C GLN A 391 22.55 -14.77 27.06
N GLU A 392 22.50 -14.32 25.81
CA GLU A 392 23.26 -14.85 24.68
C GLU A 392 24.17 -13.73 24.16
N LEU A 393 25.37 -14.08 23.67
CA LEU A 393 26.39 -13.14 23.21
C LEU A 393 26.95 -13.61 21.86
N ILE A 394 27.14 -12.66 20.93
CA ILE A 394 27.79 -12.94 19.64
C ILE A 394 29.23 -13.39 19.92
N GLU A 395 29.59 -14.57 19.40
CA GLU A 395 30.91 -15.20 19.58
C GLU A 395 31.29 -15.35 21.08
N ASN A 396 30.30 -15.47 21.97
CA ASN A 396 30.44 -15.47 23.44
C ASN A 396 31.07 -14.19 24.03
N MET A 397 31.14 -13.09 23.27
CA MET A 397 31.86 -11.87 23.67
C MET A 397 31.01 -10.59 23.57
N TYR A 398 30.23 -10.41 22.50
CA TYR A 398 29.60 -9.12 22.18
C TYR A 398 28.09 -9.13 22.42
N ALA A 399 27.58 -8.14 23.16
CA ALA A 399 26.15 -7.92 23.36
C ALA A 399 25.58 -6.87 22.41
N PHE A 400 26.43 -6.00 21.84
CA PHE A 400 26.05 -5.04 20.81
C PHE A 400 27.08 -5.05 19.68
N SER A 401 26.62 -5.14 18.43
CA SER A 401 27.48 -5.23 17.24
C SER A 401 26.92 -4.45 16.04
N ALA A 402 27.65 -3.44 15.56
CA ALA A 402 27.33 -2.70 14.33
C ALA A 402 28.41 -2.91 13.26
N ILE A 403 28.07 -3.59 12.15
CA ILE A 403 29.03 -4.00 11.10
C ILE A 403 28.56 -3.60 9.69
N ASN A 404 29.42 -2.90 8.95
CA ASN A 404 29.23 -2.54 7.53
C ASN A 404 27.95 -1.72 7.26
N ASN A 405 27.68 -0.71 8.10
CA ASN A 405 26.53 0.17 7.95
C ASN A 405 26.98 1.49 7.28
N GLN A 406 27.06 1.46 5.95
CA GLN A 406 27.67 2.51 5.10
C GLN A 406 27.11 3.94 5.30
N HIS A 407 25.88 4.09 5.80
CA HIS A 407 25.22 5.39 5.99
C HIS A 407 24.92 5.75 7.46
N LEU A 408 25.23 4.88 8.42
CA LEU A 408 25.03 5.13 9.84
C LEU A 408 25.92 6.30 10.29
N GLN A 409 25.32 7.33 10.89
CA GLN A 409 25.98 8.60 11.23
C GLN A 409 25.95 8.89 12.75
N SER A 410 24.88 8.52 13.44
CA SER A 410 24.72 8.62 14.90
C SER A 410 24.02 7.39 15.47
N LEU A 411 24.05 7.23 16.79
CA LEU A 411 23.38 6.13 17.48
C LEU A 411 22.08 6.63 18.13
N TRP A 412 22.17 7.43 19.18
CA TRP A 412 21.06 8.06 19.89
C TRP A 412 21.48 9.45 20.39
N ASP A 413 20.52 10.32 20.74
CA ASP A 413 20.84 11.53 21.51
C ASP A 413 21.16 11.17 22.97
N TRP A 414 22.45 11.06 23.29
CA TRP A 414 22.98 10.73 24.62
C TRP A 414 22.70 11.79 25.72
N ASN A 415 22.01 12.88 25.40
CA ASN A 415 21.43 13.81 26.37
C ASN A 415 20.03 13.39 26.85
N GLN A 416 19.30 12.62 26.03
CA GLN A 416 17.92 12.17 26.27
C GLN A 416 17.81 10.64 26.42
N HIS A 417 18.79 9.90 25.93
CA HIS A 417 18.78 8.44 25.88
C HIS A 417 19.81 7.82 26.83
N ASN A 418 19.32 7.00 27.76
CA ASN A 418 20.12 6.14 28.63
C ASN A 418 19.97 4.68 28.17
N LEU A 419 21.07 3.93 28.13
CA LEU A 419 21.10 2.52 27.78
C LEU A 419 21.99 1.79 28.79
N THR A 420 21.65 0.55 29.17
CA THR A 420 22.46 -0.27 30.07
C THR A 420 22.66 -1.67 29.50
N ILE A 421 23.91 -2.07 29.37
CA ILE A 421 24.31 -3.37 28.83
C ILE A 421 24.89 -4.19 29.98
N ARG A 422 24.19 -5.25 30.43
CA ARG A 422 24.53 -5.95 31.68
C ARG A 422 25.75 -6.86 31.56
N VAL A 423 25.89 -7.53 30.41
CA VAL A 423 26.95 -8.52 30.13
C VAL A 423 27.35 -8.36 28.67
N GLY A 424 28.64 -8.54 28.36
CA GLY A 424 29.19 -8.49 27.00
C GLY A 424 29.87 -7.16 26.62
N ARG A 425 30.48 -7.15 25.44
CA ARG A 425 31.24 -6.03 24.86
C ARG A 425 30.49 -5.35 23.71
N LEU A 426 31.02 -4.20 23.28
CA LEU A 426 30.65 -3.49 22.04
C LEU A 426 31.54 -3.93 20.87
N PHE A 427 31.02 -3.87 19.64
CA PHE A 427 31.77 -4.16 18.41
C PHE A 427 31.34 -3.24 17.27
N PHE A 428 32.28 -2.52 16.67
CA PHE A 428 32.01 -1.54 15.61
C PHE A 428 33.03 -1.68 14.48
N ARG A 429 32.61 -2.18 13.31
CA ARG A 429 33.49 -2.27 12.14
C ARG A 429 32.83 -1.79 10.85
N GLN A 430 33.60 -1.11 9.99
CA GLN A 430 33.18 -0.69 8.65
C GLN A 430 31.93 0.23 8.68
N ASN A 431 31.86 1.16 9.64
CA ASN A 431 30.81 2.18 9.70
C ASN A 431 31.41 3.55 9.31
N PRO A 432 31.68 3.81 8.01
CA PRO A 432 32.55 4.92 7.59
C PRO A 432 31.97 6.31 7.88
N LYS A 433 30.64 6.45 8.03
CA LYS A 433 30.01 7.72 8.41
C LYS A 433 29.77 7.90 9.92
N LEU A 434 30.01 6.88 10.74
CA LEU A 434 29.80 6.94 12.19
C LEU A 434 31.06 7.47 12.88
N CYS A 435 30.94 8.56 13.64
CA CYS A 435 32.07 9.14 14.35
C CYS A 435 32.58 8.25 15.49
N MET A 436 33.90 8.26 15.72
CA MET A 436 34.50 7.57 16.86
C MET A 436 34.05 8.15 18.21
N SER A 437 33.69 9.45 18.27
CA SER A 437 33.11 10.07 19.46
C SER A 437 31.82 9.38 19.91
N GLU A 438 30.85 9.17 19.01
CA GLU A 438 29.59 8.46 19.29
C GLU A 438 29.81 7.04 19.86
N ILE A 439 30.87 6.36 19.43
CA ILE A 439 31.23 5.01 19.92
C ILE A 439 31.83 5.08 21.33
N HIS A 440 32.62 6.13 21.63
CA HIS A 440 33.14 6.38 22.98
C HIS A 440 32.04 6.88 23.94
N ASP A 441 31.15 7.76 23.49
CA ASP A 441 29.97 8.20 24.23
C ASP A 441 29.09 7.00 24.59
N MET A 442 28.82 6.08 23.64
CA MET A 442 28.11 4.83 23.93
C MET A 442 28.84 3.99 24.99
N TRP A 443 30.16 3.85 24.90
CA TRP A 443 30.93 3.05 25.86
C TRP A 443 30.87 3.61 27.28
N GLU A 444 31.01 4.93 27.46
CA GLU A 444 30.89 5.60 28.75
C GLU A 444 29.45 5.52 29.29
N LYS A 445 28.45 5.84 28.47
CA LYS A 445 27.03 5.89 28.86
C LYS A 445 26.43 4.52 29.18
N THR A 446 26.92 3.44 28.56
CA THR A 446 26.40 2.08 28.78
C THR A 446 26.97 1.38 30.02
N GLY A 447 28.01 1.93 30.65
CA GLY A 447 28.59 1.41 31.90
C GLY A 447 29.43 0.14 31.74
N ILE A 448 29.88 -0.20 30.52
CA ILE A 448 30.64 -1.43 30.26
C ILE A 448 32.05 -1.31 30.84
N THR A 449 32.31 -2.02 31.95
CA THR A 449 33.59 -2.00 32.68
C THR A 449 34.75 -2.64 31.92
N VAL A 450 34.48 -3.41 30.86
CA VAL A 450 35.49 -4.05 30.01
C VAL A 450 35.97 -3.05 28.95
N LYS A 451 37.28 -2.87 28.83
CA LYS A 451 37.86 -2.01 27.80
C LYS A 451 37.76 -2.66 26.41
N PRO A 452 37.47 -1.89 25.34
CA PRO A 452 37.56 -2.37 23.97
C PRO A 452 38.99 -2.82 23.61
N GLU A 453 39.11 -3.84 22.76
CA GLU A 453 40.39 -4.24 22.17
C GLU A 453 40.65 -3.51 20.84
N GLU A 454 41.90 -3.45 20.39
CA GLU A 454 42.32 -2.78 19.15
C GLU A 454 41.67 -3.39 17.89
N GLY A 455 41.06 -4.58 18.00
CA GLY A 455 40.25 -5.21 16.97
C GLY A 455 38.77 -4.81 16.97
N ASP A 456 38.22 -4.25 18.05
CA ASP A 456 36.78 -4.07 18.20
C ASP A 456 36.24 -2.85 17.43
N PHE A 457 37.02 -1.77 17.33
CA PHE A 457 36.64 -0.49 16.71
C PHE A 457 37.50 -0.14 15.47
N ARG A 458 37.37 -0.89 14.37
CA ARG A 458 38.17 -0.68 13.13
C ARG A 458 37.36 -0.16 11.95
N ASN A 459 37.94 0.75 11.16
CA ASN A 459 37.34 1.29 9.94
C ASN A 459 35.97 1.98 10.20
N ASN A 460 35.91 2.85 11.20
CA ASN A 460 34.77 3.72 11.48
C ASN A 460 35.20 5.19 11.29
N GLY A 461 34.28 6.07 10.89
CA GLY A 461 34.55 7.50 10.74
C GLY A 461 35.39 7.93 9.51
N GLU A 462 35.85 7.00 8.68
CA GLU A 462 36.69 7.26 7.48
C GLU A 462 36.11 8.28 6.47
N ARG A 463 34.78 8.46 6.48
CA ARG A 463 34.02 9.39 5.63
C ARG A 463 33.09 10.29 6.47
N ALA A 464 33.40 10.48 7.75
CA ALA A 464 32.62 11.27 8.69
C ALA A 464 33.28 12.61 8.98
N SER A 465 32.53 13.71 8.89
CA SER A 465 32.98 15.05 9.27
C SER A 465 32.91 15.25 10.78
N CYS A 466 33.68 14.45 11.52
CA CYS A 466 33.79 14.56 12.97
C CYS A 466 34.64 15.79 13.33
N GLU A 467 34.17 16.56 14.31
CA GLU A 467 34.63 17.92 14.63
C GLU A 467 34.41 18.92 13.47
N SER A 468 33.56 19.92 13.71
CA SER A 468 33.22 20.95 12.73
C SER A 468 33.37 22.35 13.31
N GLN A 469 34.07 23.25 12.62
CA GLN A 469 34.07 24.67 12.97
C GLN A 469 32.65 25.26 12.83
N VAL A 470 32.18 25.97 13.85
CA VAL A 470 30.84 26.59 13.83
C VAL A 470 30.86 27.84 12.96
N LEU A 471 30.12 27.80 11.83
CA LEU A 471 29.94 28.93 10.91
C LEU A 471 28.91 29.93 11.44
N LYS A 472 29.27 31.20 11.51
CA LYS A 472 28.38 32.28 11.98
C LYS A 472 27.76 33.07 10.82
N PHE A 473 26.44 33.26 10.90
CA PHE A 473 25.71 34.17 10.03
C PHE A 473 26.05 35.63 10.34
N LYS A 474 26.16 36.46 9.30
CA LYS A 474 26.49 37.88 9.37
C LYS A 474 25.28 38.80 9.10
N SER A 475 24.37 38.40 8.22
CA SER A 475 23.12 39.15 7.97
C SER A 475 22.01 38.28 7.38
N ASN A 476 20.75 38.71 7.59
CA ASN A 476 19.54 38.03 7.13
C ASN A 476 18.45 39.03 6.68
N ILE A 477 18.35 39.30 5.38
CA ILE A 477 17.39 40.25 4.81
C ILE A 477 16.11 39.50 4.38
N THR A 478 15.00 39.77 5.06
CA THR A 478 13.71 39.11 4.80
C THR A 478 12.81 39.94 3.87
N SER A 479 12.34 39.34 2.78
CA SER A 479 11.18 39.80 2.02
C SER A 479 9.93 38.99 2.42
N SER A 480 8.79 39.19 1.74
CA SER A 480 7.58 38.37 1.92
C SER A 480 7.69 37.01 1.23
N HIS A 481 8.48 36.90 0.15
CA HIS A 481 8.66 35.67 -0.62
C HIS A 481 10.13 35.26 -0.80
N ALA A 482 11.05 35.88 -0.06
CA ALA A 482 12.49 35.64 -0.16
C ALA A 482 13.23 35.88 1.16
N ILE A 483 14.37 35.22 1.34
CA ILE A 483 15.33 35.43 2.44
C ILE A 483 16.74 35.45 1.85
N SER A 484 17.43 36.59 1.96
CA SER A 484 18.85 36.72 1.64
C SER A 484 19.69 36.48 2.90
N LEU A 485 20.74 35.67 2.81
CA LEU A 485 21.64 35.36 3.93
C LEU A 485 23.09 35.63 3.56
N THR A 486 23.89 36.02 4.56
CA THR A 486 25.36 36.00 4.48
C THR A 486 25.94 35.33 5.72
N TRP A 487 27.09 34.66 5.59
CA TRP A 487 27.82 34.02 6.69
C TRP A 487 29.33 34.26 6.54
N GLU A 488 30.09 33.97 7.59
CA GLU A 488 31.54 34.17 7.56
C GLU A 488 32.26 33.23 6.57
N ARG A 489 33.22 33.79 5.84
CA ARG A 489 34.13 33.03 4.98
C ARG A 489 34.90 31.96 5.79
N TYR A 490 34.87 30.72 5.32
CA TYR A 490 35.66 29.60 5.85
C TYR A 490 36.58 29.05 4.76
N GLN A 491 37.85 28.84 5.11
CA GLN A 491 38.90 28.41 4.19
C GLN A 491 39.96 27.61 4.99
N PRO A 492 40.05 26.28 4.83
CA PRO A 492 41.09 25.46 5.44
C PRO A 492 42.49 25.83 4.96
N VAL A 493 43.49 25.66 5.83
CA VAL A 493 44.88 26.14 5.59
C VAL A 493 45.56 25.45 4.40
N ASP A 494 45.26 24.17 4.15
CA ASP A 494 45.94 23.36 3.11
C ASP A 494 45.25 23.35 1.74
N TYR A 495 43.97 23.79 1.63
CA TYR A 495 43.15 23.55 0.43
C TYR A 495 42.22 24.75 0.12
N ALA A 496 42.74 25.78 -0.56
CA ALA A 496 41.97 26.98 -0.89
C ALA A 496 40.88 26.76 -1.96
N ASP A 497 41.16 25.95 -2.98
CA ASP A 497 40.44 25.97 -4.26
C ASP A 497 39.27 24.99 -4.37
N LEU A 498 38.92 24.28 -3.28
CA LEU A 498 38.03 23.11 -3.30
C LEU A 498 36.91 23.15 -2.24
N ILE A 499 36.49 24.35 -1.81
CA ILE A 499 35.37 24.56 -0.86
C ILE A 499 34.17 25.16 -1.59
N SER A 500 33.01 24.53 -1.42
CA SER A 500 31.68 25.10 -1.68
C SER A 500 30.80 24.91 -0.44
N PHE A 501 29.67 25.61 -0.36
CA PHE A 501 28.74 25.54 0.78
C PHE A 501 27.38 25.02 0.32
N ILE A 502 26.73 24.17 1.12
CA ILE A 502 25.31 23.84 0.93
C ILE A 502 24.48 24.55 2.01
N VAL A 503 23.48 25.30 1.57
CA VAL A 503 22.45 25.92 2.40
C VAL A 503 21.25 24.98 2.48
N TYR A 504 20.93 24.50 3.67
CA TYR A 504 19.78 23.64 3.96
C TYR A 504 18.65 24.50 4.53
N TYR A 505 17.45 24.42 3.96
CA TYR A 505 16.27 25.14 4.46
C TYR A 505 14.98 24.32 4.41
N LYS A 506 14.09 24.54 5.39
CA LYS A 506 12.82 23.79 5.54
C LYS A 506 11.75 24.68 6.19
N GLN A 507 10.50 24.60 5.73
CA GLN A 507 9.38 25.22 6.44
C GLN A 507 9.18 24.47 7.77
N TYR A 508 9.30 25.17 8.91
CA TYR A 508 9.14 24.54 10.23
C TYR A 508 8.49 25.52 11.25
N PRO A 509 7.35 25.17 11.88
CA PRO A 509 6.61 26.10 12.73
C PRO A 509 7.16 26.24 14.15
N PHE A 510 7.84 25.21 14.67
CA PHE A 510 8.41 25.18 16.01
C PHE A 510 9.90 25.57 16.00
N GLN A 511 10.59 25.43 17.14
CA GLN A 511 12.02 25.79 17.29
C GLN A 511 12.87 24.67 17.91
N ASN A 512 12.52 23.42 17.61
CA ASN A 512 13.12 22.19 18.14
C ASN A 512 13.56 21.21 17.02
N ILE A 513 13.89 21.72 15.83
CA ILE A 513 14.33 20.88 14.71
C ILE A 513 15.78 20.41 14.91
N THR A 514 16.07 19.18 14.47
CA THR A 514 17.44 18.63 14.41
C THR A 514 17.94 18.60 12.97
N GLU A 515 19.27 18.54 12.74
CA GLU A 515 19.86 18.30 11.41
C GLU A 515 19.27 17.04 10.76
N CYS A 516 19.02 16.00 11.57
CA CYS A 516 18.38 14.75 11.18
C CYS A 516 16.84 14.77 11.21
N ASP A 517 16.16 15.93 11.12
CA ASP A 517 14.69 16.00 11.00
C ASP A 517 14.22 15.60 9.58
N GLY A 518 14.41 14.32 9.28
CA GLY A 518 14.14 13.67 8.02
C GLY A 518 14.15 12.16 8.18
N GLN A 519 13.28 11.49 7.44
CA GLN A 519 12.97 10.06 7.61
C GLN A 519 14.10 9.11 7.14
N ASP A 520 15.14 9.68 6.53
CA ASP A 520 16.44 9.07 6.17
C ASP A 520 17.57 9.97 6.72
N GLY A 521 18.57 9.40 7.39
CA GLY A 521 19.67 10.18 7.96
C GLY A 521 20.53 10.88 6.91
N CYS A 522 20.30 12.19 6.74
CA CYS A 522 20.81 13.00 5.63
C CYS A 522 20.38 12.49 4.23
N GLY A 523 19.15 11.97 4.11
CA GLY A 523 18.47 11.77 2.82
C GLY A 523 17.83 13.06 2.29
N SER A 524 17.82 13.22 0.96
CA SER A 524 17.50 14.46 0.21
C SER A 524 16.03 14.92 0.25
N ASN A 525 15.16 14.27 1.03
CA ASN A 525 13.70 14.41 0.89
C ASN A 525 13.05 15.35 1.93
N SER A 526 13.79 15.83 2.92
CA SER A 526 13.26 16.58 4.07
C SER A 526 13.69 18.04 4.14
N TRP A 527 14.89 18.35 3.65
CA TRP A 527 15.46 19.69 3.57
C TRP A 527 15.68 20.07 2.11
N LEU A 528 15.33 21.29 1.74
CA LEU A 528 15.70 21.86 0.44
C LEU A 528 17.15 22.33 0.52
N MET A 529 17.92 22.10 -0.54
CA MET A 529 19.36 22.36 -0.61
C MET A 529 19.66 23.37 -1.72
N VAL A 530 20.62 24.27 -1.47
CA VAL A 530 21.19 25.18 -2.48
C VAL A 530 22.70 25.20 -2.33
N ASP A 531 23.40 24.85 -3.41
CA ASP A 531 24.87 24.94 -3.50
C ASP A 531 25.30 26.40 -3.73
N VAL A 532 26.35 26.84 -3.04
CA VAL A 532 26.85 28.22 -3.01
C VAL A 532 28.37 28.21 -2.95
N ASP A 533 29.01 28.55 -4.07
CA ASP A 533 30.47 28.54 -4.19
C ASP A 533 31.14 29.68 -3.40
N LEU A 534 32.38 29.42 -2.97
CA LEU A 534 33.22 30.38 -2.27
C LEU A 534 33.55 31.58 -3.20
N PRO A 535 33.20 32.83 -2.84
CA PRO A 535 33.46 33.99 -3.70
C PRO A 535 34.95 34.21 -3.99
N HIS A 536 35.29 34.46 -5.26
CA HIS A 536 36.68 34.71 -5.70
C HIS A 536 37.31 35.98 -5.09
N ASP A 537 36.53 36.99 -4.72
CA ASP A 537 37.03 38.14 -3.96
C ASP A 537 37.14 37.75 -2.48
N GLU A 538 38.38 37.68 -1.97
CA GLU A 538 38.70 37.38 -0.56
C GLU A 538 38.03 38.34 0.44
N ARG A 539 37.68 39.56 0.01
CA ARG A 539 37.00 40.56 0.85
C ARG A 539 35.49 40.37 0.91
N SER A 540 34.95 39.46 0.10
CA SER A 540 33.53 39.15 0.06
C SER A 540 33.19 37.87 0.82
N ASP A 541 32.14 37.97 1.63
CA ASP A 541 31.55 36.86 2.35
C ASP A 541 30.59 36.06 1.43
N PRO A 542 30.50 34.73 1.59
CA PRO A 542 29.47 33.93 0.93
C PRO A 542 28.05 34.44 1.20
N LYS A 543 27.18 34.34 0.19
CA LYS A 543 25.79 34.79 0.25
C LYS A 543 24.85 33.92 -0.57
N VAL A 544 23.58 33.88 -0.17
CA VAL A 544 22.50 33.22 -0.94
C VAL A 544 21.24 34.08 -0.91
N ASP A 545 20.44 33.99 -1.98
CA ASP A 545 19.14 34.64 -2.11
C ASP A 545 18.05 33.56 -2.29
N LEU A 546 17.48 33.07 -1.19
CA LEU A 546 16.40 32.06 -1.24
C LEU A 546 15.10 32.72 -1.72
N GLN A 547 14.49 32.18 -2.78
CA GLN A 547 13.30 32.74 -3.44
C GLN A 547 12.06 31.82 -3.32
N GLN A 548 10.90 32.31 -3.79
CA GLN A 548 9.62 31.57 -3.86
C GLN A 548 9.11 31.04 -2.52
N LEU A 549 9.50 31.67 -1.41
CA LEU A 549 9.08 31.30 -0.06
C LEU A 549 7.64 31.76 0.21
N LYS A 550 6.95 31.07 1.13
CA LYS A 550 5.59 31.44 1.56
C LYS A 550 5.65 32.67 2.48
N PRO A 551 4.72 33.65 2.38
CA PRO A 551 4.60 34.76 3.32
C PRO A 551 4.31 34.34 4.77
N TRP A 552 4.73 35.17 5.72
CA TRP A 552 4.54 34.99 7.19
C TRP A 552 4.95 33.61 7.75
N THR A 553 5.78 32.88 7.01
CA THR A 553 6.11 31.48 7.26
C THR A 553 7.50 31.38 7.86
N GLN A 554 7.63 30.53 8.88
CA GLN A 554 8.89 30.28 9.56
C GLN A 554 9.66 29.16 8.85
N TYR A 555 10.94 29.43 8.60
CA TYR A 555 11.88 28.51 7.99
C TYR A 555 13.03 28.25 8.97
N ALA A 556 13.36 26.98 9.16
CA ALA A 556 14.64 26.57 9.73
C ALA A 556 15.69 26.58 8.62
N ILE A 557 16.90 27.09 8.91
CA ILE A 557 18.00 27.21 7.95
C ILE A 557 19.34 26.92 8.63
N PHE A 558 20.22 26.18 7.95
CA PHE A 558 21.64 26.06 8.33
C PHE A 558 22.54 25.93 7.09
N VAL A 559 23.86 26.09 7.27
CA VAL A 559 24.86 25.99 6.20
C VAL A 559 25.91 24.95 6.56
N LYS A 560 26.40 24.19 5.58
CA LYS A 560 27.48 23.21 5.72
C LYS A 560 28.54 23.45 4.64
N ALA A 561 29.80 23.56 5.02
CA ALA A 561 30.90 23.59 4.07
C ALA A 561 31.22 22.16 3.59
N ILE A 562 31.51 22.02 2.29
CA ILE A 562 31.96 20.78 1.67
C ILE A 562 33.33 21.03 1.05
N SER A 563 34.31 20.24 1.49
CA SER A 563 35.62 20.11 0.86
C SER A 563 35.65 18.88 -0.05
N LEU A 564 36.06 19.04 -1.30
CA LEU A 564 36.36 17.89 -2.16
C LEU A 564 37.68 17.24 -1.67
N GLN A 565 37.61 16.00 -1.18
CA GLN A 565 38.76 15.31 -0.59
C GLN A 565 39.84 14.99 -1.63
N VAL A 566 41.09 15.22 -1.26
CA VAL A 566 42.30 14.72 -1.95
C VAL A 566 43.14 13.98 -0.91
N GLU A 567 43.05 12.65 -0.96
CA GLU A 567 43.81 11.58 -0.26
C GLU A 567 44.28 11.79 1.20
N ASP A 568 43.90 10.82 2.06
CA ASP A 568 44.53 10.45 3.34
C ASP A 568 44.75 11.54 4.44
N LYS A 569 44.04 12.68 4.36
CA LYS A 569 43.93 13.64 5.48
C LYS A 569 42.48 13.81 5.97
N HIS A 570 42.32 13.83 7.30
CA HIS A 570 41.10 14.30 7.95
C HIS A 570 40.96 15.82 7.75
N ILE A 571 40.06 16.24 6.86
CA ILE A 571 39.69 17.66 6.70
C ILE A 571 38.58 17.98 7.71
N ALA A 572 38.82 18.95 8.59
CA ALA A 572 37.80 19.44 9.52
C ALA A 572 36.62 20.05 8.74
N GLY A 573 35.41 19.66 9.11
CA GLY A 573 34.19 20.25 8.52
C GLY A 573 33.94 21.66 9.02
N ALA A 574 32.99 22.36 8.40
CA ALA A 574 32.39 23.54 9.01
C ALA A 574 30.87 23.54 8.81
N LYS A 575 30.12 23.96 9.83
CA LYS A 575 28.66 23.90 9.85
C LYS A 575 28.10 25.03 10.72
N SER A 576 27.01 25.68 10.34
CA SER A 576 26.33 26.65 11.22
C SER A 576 25.42 25.96 12.23
N ASP A 577 25.05 26.70 13.28
CA ASP A 577 23.84 26.39 14.03
C ASP A 577 22.59 26.52 13.14
N ILE A 578 21.48 25.90 13.56
CA ILE A 578 20.19 26.05 12.89
C ILE A 578 19.52 27.33 13.37
N ILE A 579 19.27 28.26 12.44
CA ILE A 579 18.56 29.51 12.70
C ILE A 579 17.12 29.44 12.21
N TYR A 580 16.21 30.15 12.88
CA TYR A 580 14.81 30.26 12.50
C TYR A 580 14.49 31.67 12.01
N ILE A 581 14.13 31.80 10.73
CA ILE A 581 13.79 33.08 10.10
C ILE A 581 12.34 33.01 9.60
N ARG A 582 11.57 34.08 9.84
CA ARG A 582 10.20 34.22 9.34
C ARG A 582 10.15 35.22 8.19
N THR A 583 9.51 34.86 7.09
CA THR A 583 9.24 35.78 5.97
C THR A 583 8.27 36.88 6.39
N ARG A 584 8.34 38.03 5.72
CA ARG A 584 7.42 39.16 5.97
C ARG A 584 5.98 38.79 5.58
N PRO A 585 4.97 39.47 6.17
CA PRO A 585 3.59 39.24 5.77
C PRO A 585 3.33 39.71 4.33
N SER A 586 2.21 39.25 3.76
CA SER A 586 1.70 39.64 2.45
C SER A 586 0.19 39.85 2.53
N LEU A 587 -0.45 40.26 1.43
CA LEU A 587 -1.91 40.33 1.35
C LEU A 587 -2.54 38.94 1.61
N PRO A 588 -3.58 38.83 2.45
CA PRO A 588 -4.30 37.57 2.64
C PRO A 588 -5.06 37.18 1.38
N SER A 589 -5.27 35.87 1.18
CA SER A 589 -6.21 35.40 0.16
C SER A 589 -7.66 35.76 0.52
N MET A 590 -8.60 35.56 -0.41
CA MET A 590 -10.03 35.75 -0.12
C MET A 590 -10.52 34.83 1.02
N PRO A 591 -11.47 35.28 1.87
CA PRO A 591 -12.22 34.40 2.77
C PRO A 591 -12.96 33.32 1.98
N ARG A 592 -13.16 32.15 2.58
CA ARG A 592 -13.80 31.01 1.91
C ARG A 592 -15.25 30.86 2.35
N ASP A 593 -16.07 30.24 1.50
CA ASP A 593 -17.44 29.80 1.83
C ASP A 593 -18.30 30.89 2.51
N ALA A 594 -18.39 32.06 1.86
CA ALA A 594 -19.15 33.20 2.38
C ALA A 594 -20.65 33.02 2.11
N ARG A 595 -21.43 32.70 3.15
CA ARG A 595 -22.88 32.47 3.08
C ARG A 595 -23.65 33.55 3.85
N ALA A 596 -24.83 33.91 3.36
CA ALA A 596 -25.72 34.89 4.00
C ALA A 596 -27.16 34.36 4.08
N TYR A 597 -27.79 34.54 5.24
CA TYR A 597 -29.12 34.03 5.57
C TYR A 597 -30.01 35.14 6.12
N ALA A 598 -31.29 35.18 5.74
CA ALA A 598 -32.25 36.15 6.25
C ALA A 598 -32.92 35.62 7.54
N ASN A 599 -32.44 36.07 8.70
CA ASN A 599 -32.99 35.71 10.01
C ASN A 599 -34.16 36.63 10.44
N SER A 600 -34.38 37.73 9.72
CA SER A 600 -35.55 38.61 9.81
C SER A 600 -35.63 39.43 8.53
N SER A 601 -36.78 40.02 8.22
CA SER A 601 -36.98 40.98 7.11
C SER A 601 -36.02 42.17 7.10
N THR A 602 -35.33 42.44 8.22
CA THR A 602 -34.38 43.54 8.41
C THR A 602 -32.99 43.06 8.89
N LYS A 603 -32.72 41.75 8.93
CA LYS A 603 -31.47 41.19 9.49
C LYS A 603 -30.92 40.04 8.65
N LEU A 604 -29.72 40.25 8.11
CA LEU A 604 -28.90 39.22 7.47
C LEU A 604 -27.86 38.68 8.47
N LEU A 605 -27.76 37.36 8.57
CA LEU A 605 -26.68 36.64 9.25
C LEU A 605 -25.67 36.19 8.20
N VAL A 606 -24.45 36.71 8.25
CA VAL A 606 -23.37 36.35 7.31
C VAL A 606 -22.32 35.52 8.05
N LYS A 607 -21.88 34.41 7.43
CA LYS A 607 -20.81 33.52 7.92
C LYS A 607 -19.79 33.29 6.79
N TRP A 608 -18.53 33.04 7.15
CA TRP A 608 -17.46 32.65 6.23
C TRP A 608 -16.38 31.86 6.97
N LEU A 609 -15.59 31.09 6.23
CA LEU A 609 -14.41 30.39 6.70
C LEU A 609 -13.14 31.26 6.52
N PRO A 610 -12.10 31.05 7.34
CA PRO A 610 -10.82 31.75 7.19
C PRO A 610 -10.21 31.58 5.78
N PRO A 611 -9.46 32.59 5.30
CA PRO A 611 -8.74 32.53 4.04
C PRO A 611 -7.74 31.38 4.03
N ALA A 612 -7.58 30.72 2.87
CA ALA A 612 -6.64 29.59 2.71
C ALA A 612 -5.18 30.00 3.01
N PHE A 613 -4.81 31.23 2.65
CA PHE A 613 -3.51 31.81 2.92
C PHE A 613 -3.69 33.12 3.70
N PRO A 614 -3.66 33.09 5.05
CA PRO A 614 -3.78 34.29 5.89
C PRO A 614 -2.62 35.28 5.70
N ASN A 615 -1.43 34.80 5.32
CA ASN A 615 -0.23 35.59 5.01
C ASN A 615 0.20 36.62 6.08
N GLY A 616 -0.26 36.44 7.32
CA GLY A 616 -0.13 37.35 8.45
C GLY A 616 -0.98 36.86 9.63
N ASN A 617 -0.90 37.54 10.77
CA ASN A 617 -1.91 37.37 11.83
C ASN A 617 -3.17 38.14 11.42
N LEU A 618 -4.32 37.47 11.38
CA LEU A 618 -5.60 38.10 11.01
C LEU A 618 -6.05 39.07 12.11
N THR A 619 -6.27 40.33 11.74
CA THR A 619 -6.64 41.41 12.67
C THR A 619 -8.14 41.69 12.69
N TYR A 620 -8.76 41.84 11.52
CA TYR A 620 -10.21 42.02 11.34
C TYR A 620 -10.64 41.66 9.91
N TYR A 621 -11.95 41.53 9.68
CA TYR A 621 -12.54 41.40 8.35
C TYR A 621 -13.30 42.69 7.99
N LEU A 622 -13.07 43.24 6.79
CA LEU A 622 -13.82 44.39 6.28
C LEU A 622 -15.06 43.90 5.52
N ILE A 623 -16.22 43.98 6.18
CA ILE A 623 -17.52 43.60 5.61
C ILE A 623 -18.15 44.83 4.98
N ARG A 624 -18.72 44.69 3.77
CA ARG A 624 -19.52 45.72 3.10
C ARG A 624 -20.78 45.08 2.52
N TRP A 625 -21.88 45.80 2.57
CA TRP A 625 -23.13 45.45 1.90
C TRP A 625 -23.61 46.65 1.08
N GLN A 626 -24.31 46.40 -0.02
CA GLN A 626 -24.87 47.43 -0.89
C GLN A 626 -26.21 46.92 -1.42
N GLN A 627 -27.27 47.72 -1.28
CA GLN A 627 -28.55 47.43 -1.93
C GLN A 627 -28.34 47.42 -3.45
N GLN A 628 -28.62 46.28 -4.07
CA GLN A 628 -28.70 46.18 -5.52
C GLN A 628 -30.05 46.71 -6.00
N PRO A 629 -30.14 47.26 -7.23
CA PRO A 629 -31.43 47.53 -7.85
C PRO A 629 -32.20 46.22 -8.07
N GLU A 630 -33.53 46.33 -8.17
CA GLU A 630 -34.36 45.23 -8.67
C GLU A 630 -34.24 45.13 -10.20
N ASP A 631 -34.43 43.93 -10.75
CA ASP A 631 -34.24 43.71 -12.18
C ASP A 631 -35.29 44.46 -13.01
N GLN A 632 -34.82 45.22 -13.99
CA GLN A 632 -35.64 46.13 -14.79
C GLN A 632 -36.74 45.39 -15.57
N GLU A 633 -36.51 44.13 -15.93
CA GLU A 633 -37.47 43.22 -16.58
C GLU A 633 -38.73 42.98 -15.73
N LEU A 634 -38.62 43.00 -14.39
CA LEU A 634 -39.75 42.86 -13.47
C LEU A 634 -40.81 43.94 -13.71
N TYR A 635 -40.39 45.12 -14.19
CA TYR A 635 -41.23 46.28 -14.46
C TYR A 635 -41.74 46.35 -15.91
N TYR A 636 -41.24 45.51 -16.83
CA TYR A 636 -41.61 45.54 -18.25
C TYR A 636 -42.65 44.49 -18.67
N HIS A 637 -42.81 43.39 -17.91
CA HIS A 637 -43.72 42.30 -18.28
C HIS A 637 -45.10 42.39 -17.60
N ASN A 638 -46.15 42.06 -18.37
CA ASN A 638 -47.52 41.98 -17.86
C ASN A 638 -47.88 40.55 -17.42
N TYR A 639 -47.66 40.25 -16.15
CA TYR A 639 -47.92 38.95 -15.52
C TYR A 639 -49.40 38.60 -15.31
N CYS A 640 -50.35 39.42 -15.82
CA CYS A 640 -51.76 39.02 -15.94
C CYS A 640 -52.03 38.20 -17.21
N SER A 641 -51.04 38.06 -18.11
CA SER A 641 -51.10 37.15 -19.26
C SER A 641 -50.94 35.69 -18.80
N LYS A 642 -51.68 34.77 -19.41
CA LYS A 642 -51.81 33.36 -18.95
C LYS A 642 -50.53 32.53 -18.97
N GLU A 643 -49.47 33.03 -19.59
CA GLU A 643 -48.22 32.30 -19.86
C GLU A 643 -47.04 32.78 -19.00
N LEU A 644 -47.16 33.93 -18.32
CA LEU A 644 -46.08 34.53 -17.52
C LEU A 644 -46.47 34.63 -16.04
N LYS A 645 -45.72 33.96 -15.16
CA LYS A 645 -45.82 34.10 -13.70
C LYS A 645 -44.75 35.06 -13.19
N ILE A 646 -45.07 35.82 -12.14
CA ILE A 646 -44.09 36.68 -11.45
C ILE A 646 -42.96 35.78 -10.90
N PRO A 647 -41.68 36.09 -11.14
CA PRO A 647 -40.56 35.29 -10.63
C PRO A 647 -40.43 35.46 -9.11
N ILE A 648 -40.84 34.45 -8.35
CA ILE A 648 -40.74 34.44 -6.88
C ILE A 648 -39.30 34.11 -6.47
N ARG A 649 -38.56 35.11 -5.96
CA ARG A 649 -37.28 34.89 -5.29
C ARG A 649 -37.50 34.57 -3.82
N VAL A 650 -37.15 33.35 -3.43
CA VAL A 650 -37.23 32.89 -2.04
C VAL A 650 -35.99 33.38 -1.27
N PRO A 651 -36.14 34.04 -0.10
CA PRO A 651 -34.99 34.41 0.72
C PRO A 651 -34.35 33.17 1.34
N ALA A 652 -33.02 33.17 1.52
CA ALA A 652 -32.30 32.09 2.19
C ALA A 652 -32.68 32.02 3.69
N SER A 653 -33.73 31.27 4.01
CA SER A 653 -34.38 31.22 5.33
C SER A 653 -34.33 29.81 5.95
N GLY A 654 -33.13 29.36 6.29
CA GLY A 654 -32.90 28.11 7.02
C GLY A 654 -31.40 27.82 7.18
N PHE A 655 -31.04 27.16 8.29
CA PHE A 655 -29.71 26.57 8.47
C PHE A 655 -29.84 25.04 8.35
N THR A 656 -30.05 24.56 7.12
CA THR A 656 -29.93 23.14 6.78
C THR A 656 -28.45 22.80 6.61
N ASP A 657 -28.01 21.72 7.25
CA ASP A 657 -26.68 21.18 6.98
C ASP A 657 -26.59 20.66 5.54
N LEU A 658 -25.38 20.73 4.97
CA LEU A 658 -25.19 20.71 3.52
C LEU A 658 -25.21 19.28 2.97
N GLY A 659 -26.41 18.83 2.58
CA GLY A 659 -26.65 17.52 1.96
C GLY A 659 -26.85 17.55 0.44
N ASP A 660 -27.27 18.67 -0.16
CA ASP A 660 -27.34 18.82 -1.62
C ASP A 660 -27.49 20.28 -2.07
N SER A 661 -26.98 20.62 -3.27
CA SER A 661 -27.16 21.88 -4.07
C SER A 661 -25.85 22.42 -4.71
N THR A 662 -25.10 21.61 -5.47
CA THR A 662 -24.08 22.15 -6.39
C THR A 662 -24.70 22.54 -7.73
N ASN A 663 -25.04 23.82 -7.92
CA ASN A 663 -25.37 24.39 -9.23
C ASN A 663 -25.09 25.90 -9.27
N PRO A 664 -24.05 26.37 -10.00
CA PRO A 664 -23.83 27.79 -10.23
C PRO A 664 -24.84 28.36 -11.24
N THR A 665 -25.41 29.52 -10.95
CA THR A 665 -26.35 30.20 -11.86
C THR A 665 -25.66 30.62 -13.16
N LYS A 666 -26.05 30.03 -14.29
CA LYS A 666 -25.76 30.58 -15.62
C LYS A 666 -26.78 31.67 -15.97
N SER A 667 -26.34 32.63 -16.78
CA SER A 667 -27.19 33.70 -17.33
C SER A 667 -27.78 33.28 -18.69
N ASP A 668 -29.10 33.29 -18.81
CA ASP A 668 -29.80 32.95 -20.05
C ASP A 668 -29.89 34.14 -21.02
N ILE A 669 -29.16 34.09 -22.13
CA ILE A 669 -29.56 34.75 -23.39
C ILE A 669 -29.15 33.85 -24.57
N ALA A 670 -30.12 33.17 -25.19
CA ALA A 670 -30.34 33.03 -26.64
C ALA A 670 -30.95 31.68 -27.06
N GLY A 671 -32.03 31.75 -27.87
CA GLY A 671 -32.29 30.83 -28.98
C GLY A 671 -32.73 29.39 -28.65
N ALA A 672 -33.96 29.04 -29.01
CA ALA A 672 -34.43 27.66 -28.96
C ALA A 672 -34.18 26.92 -30.28
N GLU A 673 -33.57 25.73 -30.20
CA GLU A 673 -33.87 24.62 -31.12
C GLU A 673 -33.61 23.28 -30.40
N LYS A 674 -34.59 22.37 -30.38
CA LYS A 674 -34.44 21.05 -29.74
C LYS A 674 -33.84 20.04 -30.73
N GLY A 675 -32.52 20.08 -30.88
CA GLY A 675 -31.77 18.94 -31.40
C GLY A 675 -31.66 17.82 -30.35
N GLU A 676 -31.42 16.60 -30.81
CA GLU A 676 -31.11 15.46 -29.93
C GLU A 676 -29.74 15.69 -29.27
N CYS A 677 -29.69 15.72 -27.94
CA CYS A 677 -28.43 15.86 -27.21
C CYS A 677 -27.74 14.50 -27.06
N CYS A 678 -26.52 14.38 -27.60
CA CYS A 678 -25.60 13.31 -27.18
C CYS A 678 -25.29 13.42 -25.68
N GLU A 679 -24.89 12.32 -25.04
CA GLU A 679 -24.38 12.37 -23.67
C GLU A 679 -23.23 13.38 -23.56
N CYS A 680 -23.37 14.35 -22.66
CA CYS A 680 -22.30 15.29 -22.37
C CYS A 680 -21.11 14.52 -21.75
N GLN A 681 -19.89 14.87 -22.15
CA GLN A 681 -18.72 14.32 -21.48
C GLN A 681 -18.73 14.73 -20.00
N LYS A 682 -18.58 13.73 -19.12
CA LYS A 682 -18.54 13.92 -17.65
C LYS A 682 -17.64 15.09 -17.25
N THR A 683 -18.08 15.88 -16.27
CA THR A 683 -17.34 17.05 -15.79
C THR A 683 -15.98 16.66 -15.21
N PRO A 684 -15.01 17.59 -15.10
CA PRO A 684 -13.77 17.34 -14.36
C PRO A 684 -14.04 16.83 -12.94
N GLU A 685 -15.03 17.40 -12.26
CA GLU A 685 -15.43 17.06 -10.89
C GLU A 685 -16.10 15.67 -10.77
N GLU A 686 -16.78 15.20 -11.82
CA GLU A 686 -17.24 13.80 -11.93
C GLU A 686 -16.08 12.85 -12.24
N LYS A 687 -15.18 13.23 -13.16
CA LYS A 687 -14.02 12.42 -13.53
C LYS A 687 -13.01 12.26 -12.39
N ASP A 688 -12.89 13.26 -11.53
CA ASP A 688 -12.01 13.20 -10.35
C ASP A 688 -12.65 12.37 -9.23
N ARG A 689 -13.97 12.48 -9.00
CA ARG A 689 -14.72 11.52 -8.15
C ARG A 689 -14.56 10.09 -8.65
N GLU A 690 -14.72 9.85 -9.95
CA GLU A 690 -14.52 8.51 -10.53
C GLU A 690 -13.07 8.00 -10.47
N LYS A 691 -12.06 8.87 -10.27
CA LYS A 691 -10.68 8.43 -9.96
C LYS A 691 -10.57 8.01 -8.50
N ASP A 692 -11.09 8.82 -7.57
CA ASP A 692 -11.02 8.56 -6.13
C ASP A 692 -11.81 7.28 -5.77
N ASP A 693 -13.00 7.11 -6.36
CA ASP A 693 -13.81 5.88 -6.25
C ASP A 693 -13.05 4.66 -6.80
N ARG A 694 -12.40 4.77 -7.97
CA ARG A 694 -11.56 3.69 -8.53
C ARG A 694 -10.35 3.35 -7.65
N VAL A 695 -9.75 4.33 -6.98
CA VAL A 695 -8.69 4.09 -5.99
C VAL A 695 -9.26 3.32 -4.79
N PHE A 696 -10.43 3.73 -4.28
CA PHE A 696 -11.10 3.07 -3.16
C PHE A 696 -11.50 1.61 -3.48
N PHE A 697 -12.07 1.35 -4.67
CA PHE A 697 -12.38 -0.03 -5.10
C PHE A 697 -11.11 -0.87 -5.22
N LYS A 698 -10.03 -0.33 -5.82
CA LYS A 698 -8.74 -1.04 -5.96
C LYS A 698 -8.08 -1.36 -4.62
N VAL A 699 -8.22 -0.51 -3.60
CA VAL A 699 -7.71 -0.80 -2.24
C VAL A 699 -8.43 -2.00 -1.63
N PHE A 700 -9.76 -2.09 -1.76
CA PHE A 700 -10.50 -3.27 -1.30
C PHE A 700 -10.18 -4.52 -2.13
N GLU A 701 -10.07 -4.41 -3.45
CA GLU A 701 -9.70 -5.55 -4.31
C GLU A 701 -8.32 -6.13 -3.94
N ASN A 702 -7.33 -5.27 -3.71
CA ASN A 702 -6.02 -5.67 -3.19
C ASN A 702 -6.13 -6.37 -1.81
N PHE A 703 -6.93 -5.84 -0.89
CA PHE A 703 -7.16 -6.46 0.43
C PHE A 703 -7.84 -7.83 0.31
N LEU A 704 -8.87 -7.95 -0.54
CA LEU A 704 -9.60 -9.19 -0.82
C LEU A 704 -8.66 -10.25 -1.39
N HIS A 705 -7.85 -9.89 -2.39
CA HIS A 705 -6.85 -10.77 -2.97
C HIS A 705 -5.80 -11.21 -1.95
N ASN A 706 -5.18 -10.27 -1.21
CA ASN A 706 -4.16 -10.60 -0.20
C ASN A 706 -4.71 -11.48 0.95
N SER A 707 -6.00 -11.34 1.29
CA SER A 707 -6.66 -12.14 2.33
C SER A 707 -7.10 -13.53 1.86
N ILE A 708 -7.22 -13.75 0.55
CA ILE A 708 -7.62 -15.03 -0.05
C ILE A 708 -6.39 -15.82 -0.49
N PHE A 709 -5.44 -15.20 -1.20
CA PHE A 709 -4.31 -15.86 -1.84
C PHE A 709 -3.08 -15.93 -0.93
N LEU A 710 -3.16 -16.76 0.12
CA LEU A 710 -2.01 -17.09 0.97
C LEU A 710 -0.99 -17.94 0.19
N PRO A 711 0.30 -17.57 0.13
CA PRO A 711 1.33 -18.35 -0.55
C PRO A 711 1.65 -19.63 0.24
N SER A 712 1.68 -20.78 -0.44
CA SER A 712 2.08 -22.04 0.22
C SER A 712 3.56 -22.04 0.55
N LEU A 713 3.90 -22.41 1.79
CA LEU A 713 5.28 -22.66 2.23
C LEU A 713 6.01 -23.70 1.37
N THR A 714 5.30 -24.67 0.79
CA THR A 714 5.90 -25.65 -0.14
C THR A 714 6.26 -25.03 -1.49
N PHE A 715 5.46 -24.07 -1.99
CA PHE A 715 5.77 -23.32 -3.21
C PHE A 715 6.92 -22.33 -2.98
N LEU A 716 6.96 -21.67 -1.82
CA LEU A 716 8.02 -20.72 -1.47
C LEU A 716 9.41 -21.40 -1.48
N PHE A 717 9.56 -22.60 -0.91
CA PHE A 717 10.83 -23.32 -0.94
C PHE A 717 11.26 -23.77 -2.36
N ALA A 718 10.33 -24.12 -3.25
CA ALA A 718 10.64 -24.52 -4.62
C ALA A 718 10.94 -23.30 -5.53
N MET A 719 10.02 -22.33 -5.60
CA MET A 719 10.17 -21.15 -6.45
C MET A 719 11.41 -20.32 -6.11
N HIS A 720 11.72 -20.14 -4.83
CA HIS A 720 12.82 -19.25 -4.43
C HIS A 720 14.21 -19.79 -4.79
N ILE A 721 14.33 -21.08 -5.11
CA ILE A 721 15.58 -21.68 -5.64
C ILE A 721 15.60 -21.55 -7.17
N ASN A 722 14.59 -22.10 -7.87
CA ASN A 722 14.58 -22.13 -9.34
C ASN A 722 14.52 -20.72 -9.95
N LEU A 723 13.70 -19.81 -9.41
CA LEU A 723 13.58 -18.44 -9.94
C LEU A 723 14.84 -17.60 -9.70
N PHE A 724 15.54 -17.79 -8.58
CA PHE A 724 16.79 -17.07 -8.30
C PHE A 724 17.91 -17.47 -9.28
N GLU A 725 18.06 -18.76 -9.56
CA GLU A 725 19.00 -19.24 -10.58
C GLU A 725 18.60 -18.77 -11.99
N LEU A 726 17.30 -18.81 -12.34
CA LEU A 726 16.80 -18.29 -13.61
C LEU A 726 17.13 -16.79 -13.77
N MET A 727 16.91 -15.98 -12.74
CA MET A 727 17.29 -14.57 -12.72
C MET A 727 18.82 -14.38 -12.85
N ARG A 728 19.63 -15.20 -12.17
CA ARG A 728 21.10 -15.16 -12.26
C ARG A 728 21.62 -15.50 -13.66
N MET A 729 20.93 -16.37 -14.40
CA MET A 729 21.24 -16.67 -15.80
C MET A 729 20.76 -15.56 -16.75
N CYS A 730 19.55 -15.03 -16.56
CA CYS A 730 19.00 -13.95 -17.38
C CYS A 730 19.72 -12.59 -17.20
N TRP A 731 20.32 -12.33 -16.04
CA TRP A 731 21.04 -11.08 -15.72
C TRP A 731 22.57 -11.15 -15.94
N GLN A 732 23.06 -12.12 -16.71
CA GLN A 732 24.48 -12.15 -17.10
C GLN A 732 24.88 -10.86 -17.84
N TYR A 733 26.03 -10.28 -17.47
CA TYR A 733 26.49 -9.00 -18.02
C TYR A 733 26.68 -9.06 -19.54
N ASN A 734 27.31 -10.14 -20.03
CA ASN A 734 27.44 -10.42 -21.46
C ASN A 734 26.11 -10.97 -22.02
N PRO A 735 25.47 -10.31 -23.01
CA PRO A 735 24.23 -10.81 -23.62
C PRO A 735 24.34 -12.21 -24.24
N LYS A 736 25.53 -12.62 -24.71
CA LYS A 736 25.77 -13.96 -25.27
C LYS A 736 25.84 -15.08 -24.22
N MET A 737 25.85 -14.73 -22.93
CA MET A 737 25.86 -15.69 -21.81
C MET A 737 24.48 -15.85 -21.15
N ARG A 738 23.43 -15.23 -21.72
CA ARG A 738 22.05 -15.34 -21.25
C ARG A 738 21.37 -16.51 -21.99
N PRO A 739 20.55 -17.33 -21.30
CA PRO A 739 19.83 -18.42 -21.95
C PRO A 739 18.81 -17.86 -22.94
N SER A 740 18.60 -18.59 -24.04
CA SER A 740 17.52 -18.33 -24.98
C SER A 740 16.15 -18.63 -24.36
N PHE A 741 15.08 -18.14 -24.99
CA PHE A 741 13.71 -18.42 -24.56
C PHE A 741 13.41 -19.94 -24.49
N LEU A 742 13.96 -20.74 -25.40
CA LEU A 742 13.78 -22.20 -25.40
C LEU A 742 14.51 -22.87 -24.24
N GLU A 743 15.72 -22.41 -23.89
CA GLU A 743 16.47 -22.92 -22.74
C GLU A 743 15.80 -22.54 -21.41
N ILE A 744 15.30 -21.30 -21.31
CA ILE A 744 14.48 -20.83 -20.18
C ILE A 744 13.28 -21.76 -19.97
N ILE A 745 12.44 -21.95 -20.99
CA ILE A 745 11.27 -22.84 -20.89
C ILE A 745 11.69 -24.28 -20.58
N SER A 746 12.72 -24.82 -21.24
CA SER A 746 13.20 -26.18 -21.01
C SER A 746 13.70 -26.43 -19.56
N SER A 747 14.18 -25.38 -18.89
CA SER A 747 14.63 -25.43 -17.49
C SER A 747 13.51 -25.40 -16.45
N ILE A 748 12.33 -24.86 -16.79
CA ILE A 748 11.17 -24.76 -15.87
C ILE A 748 10.00 -25.66 -16.26
N LYS A 749 10.06 -26.38 -17.39
CA LYS A 749 8.96 -27.16 -17.99
C LYS A 749 8.26 -28.17 -17.06
N GLU A 750 8.93 -28.62 -16.00
CA GLU A 750 8.42 -29.60 -15.04
C GLU A 750 7.69 -28.92 -13.86
N ASP A 751 7.92 -27.62 -13.66
CA ASP A 751 7.19 -26.74 -12.73
C ASP A 751 5.99 -26.02 -13.40
N LEU A 752 5.78 -26.19 -14.72
CA LEU A 752 4.73 -25.49 -15.47
C LEU A 752 3.39 -26.25 -15.47
N ASP A 753 2.30 -25.50 -15.31
CA ASP A 753 0.92 -26.01 -15.31
C ASP A 753 0.58 -26.85 -16.56
N PRO A 754 -0.14 -27.99 -16.45
CA PRO A 754 -0.37 -28.92 -17.56
C PRO A 754 -0.88 -28.30 -18.88
N PRO A 755 -1.79 -27.31 -18.90
CA PRO A 755 -2.24 -26.66 -20.15
C PRO A 755 -1.12 -25.95 -20.93
N PHE A 756 0.03 -25.64 -20.32
CA PHE A 756 1.20 -25.14 -21.04
C PHE A 756 1.70 -26.16 -22.07
N ARG A 757 1.63 -27.45 -21.77
CA ARG A 757 2.04 -28.52 -22.68
C ARG A 757 1.09 -28.68 -23.88
N GLU A 758 -0.16 -28.27 -23.72
CA GLU A 758 -1.21 -28.36 -24.75
C GLU A 758 -1.28 -27.12 -25.65
N MET A 759 -0.86 -25.94 -25.15
CA MET A 759 -1.08 -24.64 -25.82
C MET A 759 0.20 -23.86 -26.17
N SER A 760 1.38 -24.25 -25.69
CA SER A 760 2.61 -23.47 -25.92
C SER A 760 3.31 -23.84 -27.24
N PHE A 761 3.86 -22.81 -27.91
CA PHE A 761 4.71 -22.96 -29.09
C PHE A 761 5.91 -23.90 -28.85
N PHE A 762 6.41 -23.99 -27.62
CA PHE A 762 7.53 -24.86 -27.23
C PHE A 762 7.29 -26.34 -27.55
N TYR A 763 6.04 -26.81 -27.45
CA TYR A 763 5.64 -28.19 -27.77
C TYR A 763 4.96 -28.35 -29.14
N SER A 764 4.93 -27.31 -29.97
CA SER A 764 4.33 -27.38 -31.31
C SER A 764 5.27 -28.04 -32.34
N GLU A 765 4.70 -28.63 -33.38
CA GLU A 765 5.45 -29.18 -34.52
C GLU A 765 6.30 -28.11 -35.24
N GLU A 766 5.88 -26.83 -35.18
CA GLU A 766 6.61 -25.68 -35.74
C GLU A 766 7.91 -25.35 -35.00
N ASN A 767 8.14 -25.94 -33.82
CA ASN A 767 9.34 -25.72 -32.99
C ASN A 767 10.32 -26.90 -33.03
N LYS A 768 10.10 -27.92 -33.89
CA LYS A 768 11.10 -28.96 -34.15
C LYS A 768 12.23 -28.42 -35.03
N PRO A 769 13.50 -28.78 -34.77
CA PRO A 769 14.56 -28.57 -35.76
C PRO A 769 14.26 -29.43 -37.00
N PRO A 770 14.65 -28.99 -38.22
CA PRO A 770 14.51 -29.82 -39.41
C PRO A 770 15.39 -31.07 -39.30
N ASP A 771 14.84 -32.22 -39.70
CA ASP A 771 15.56 -33.50 -39.67
C ASP A 771 16.82 -33.47 -40.55
N THR A 772 17.93 -33.94 -39.99
CA THR A 772 19.26 -33.89 -40.61
C THR A 772 19.54 -35.18 -41.40
N GLU A 773 18.68 -35.48 -42.38
CA GLU A 773 18.88 -36.59 -43.33
C GLU A 773 19.16 -36.15 -44.78
N GLU A 774 19.12 -34.85 -45.10
CA GLU A 774 19.24 -34.35 -46.50
C GLU A 774 20.50 -33.49 -46.75
N LEU A 775 21.61 -33.76 -46.04
CA LEU A 775 22.89 -33.08 -46.26
C LEU A 775 24.14 -34.00 -46.27
N ASP A 776 23.95 -35.31 -46.44
CA ASP A 776 25.01 -36.30 -46.70
C ASP A 776 25.00 -36.77 -48.17
N MET A 777 25.05 -35.80 -49.10
CA MET A 777 25.27 -36.05 -50.54
C MET A 777 26.14 -34.96 -51.18
N GLU A 778 27.47 -34.97 -50.94
CA GLU A 778 28.49 -34.61 -51.97
C GLU A 778 29.97 -34.84 -51.58
N VAL A 779 30.31 -35.61 -50.54
CA VAL A 779 31.73 -36.00 -50.26
C VAL A 779 31.90 -37.50 -50.00
N GLU A 780 31.95 -38.30 -51.08
CA GLU A 780 32.81 -39.49 -51.23
C GLU A 780 32.66 -40.04 -52.67
N ASN A 781 33.24 -39.35 -53.66
CA ASN A 781 33.51 -39.98 -54.95
C ASN A 781 34.75 -39.44 -55.69
N MET A 782 35.94 -39.69 -55.15
CA MET A 782 37.08 -40.13 -55.97
C MET A 782 38.44 -39.57 -55.50
N GLU A 783 39.55 -40.10 -56.00
CA GLU A 783 40.94 -39.69 -55.70
C GLU A 783 41.86 -40.18 -56.84
N ASN A 784 43.13 -40.50 -56.56
CA ASN A 784 44.13 -41.22 -57.35
C ASN A 784 44.56 -40.63 -58.72
N ILE A 785 45.86 -40.54 -59.02
CA ILE A 785 47.07 -40.72 -58.17
C ILE A 785 48.21 -39.83 -58.75
N PRO A 786 49.29 -39.52 -57.99
CA PRO A 786 50.25 -38.48 -58.39
C PRO A 786 51.20 -38.82 -59.56
N LEU A 787 51.97 -37.79 -59.95
CA LEU A 787 52.93 -37.68 -61.05
C LEU A 787 52.31 -37.32 -62.41
N ASP A 788 52.43 -36.04 -62.78
CA ASP A 788 52.41 -35.61 -64.17
C ASP A 788 53.54 -36.32 -64.96
N PRO A 789 53.34 -36.63 -66.26
CA PRO A 789 52.44 -35.92 -67.18
C PRO A 789 51.21 -36.70 -67.65
N ALA A 790 50.05 -36.04 -67.56
CA ALA A 790 48.90 -36.15 -68.49
C ALA A 790 48.48 -37.56 -69.02
N SER A 791 47.75 -38.38 -68.23
CA SER A 791 46.61 -39.22 -68.71
C SER A 791 45.83 -39.99 -67.59
N THR A 792 44.59 -39.57 -67.31
CA THR A 792 43.37 -40.42 -67.12
C THR A 792 43.13 -41.34 -65.85
N ARG A 793 42.30 -40.88 -64.87
CA ARG A 793 41.34 -41.59 -63.91
C ARG A 793 41.77 -42.34 -62.59
N GLN A 794 41.31 -41.88 -61.38
CA GLN A 794 40.58 -42.55 -60.22
C GLN A 794 41.13 -43.84 -59.50
N PRO A 795 40.67 -44.32 -58.27
CA PRO A 795 39.62 -43.94 -57.27
C PRO A 795 40.13 -43.70 -55.77
N MET A 796 39.37 -43.86 -54.65
CA MET A 796 39.66 -43.39 -53.22
C MET A 796 39.39 -44.40 -52.05
N ALA A 797 39.89 -44.15 -50.81
CA ALA A 797 39.14 -44.18 -49.50
C ALA A 797 40.01 -43.90 -48.21
N VAL A 798 39.43 -43.42 -47.08
CA VAL A 798 40.14 -42.89 -45.87
C VAL A 798 39.79 -43.58 -44.52
N VAL A 799 40.76 -43.81 -43.60
CA VAL A 799 40.58 -43.97 -42.10
C VAL A 799 41.84 -43.49 -41.31
N LEU A 800 41.69 -43.10 -40.02
CA LEU A 800 42.67 -42.44 -39.12
C LEU A 800 43.62 -43.36 -38.29
N SER A 801 44.77 -42.85 -37.79
CA SER A 801 44.98 -42.45 -36.35
C SER A 801 46.44 -42.36 -35.80
N SER A 802 46.62 -41.55 -34.72
CA SER A 802 47.60 -41.66 -33.59
C SER A 802 48.98 -40.90 -33.48
N THR A 803 48.96 -39.68 -32.89
CA THR A 803 49.86 -39.17 -31.77
C THR A 803 51.41 -38.94 -32.00
N PRO A 804 52.26 -38.57 -30.98
CA PRO A 804 52.79 -37.20 -30.66
C PRO A 804 54.37 -37.12 -30.64
N PRO A 805 55.14 -36.23 -29.93
CA PRO A 805 55.00 -34.90 -29.24
C PRO A 805 56.01 -33.82 -29.81
N PRO A 806 57.01 -33.14 -29.14
CA PRO A 806 57.19 -32.45 -27.82
C PRO A 806 57.92 -31.03 -27.79
N SER A 807 57.79 -30.31 -26.64
CA SER A 807 58.81 -29.48 -25.87
C SER A 807 59.51 -28.14 -26.30
N SER A 808 59.50 -27.14 -25.37
CA SER A 808 60.55 -26.11 -24.98
C SER A 808 60.86 -24.88 -25.89
N GLN A 809 61.38 -23.68 -25.48
CA GLN A 809 61.58 -22.97 -24.16
C GLN A 809 61.92 -21.43 -24.31
N HIS A 810 61.62 -20.61 -23.27
CA HIS A 810 62.26 -19.35 -22.73
C HIS A 810 62.66 -18.03 -23.50
N LEU A 811 62.18 -16.89 -22.94
CA LEU A 811 62.86 -15.59 -22.56
C LEU A 811 63.17 -14.41 -23.55
N SER A 812 63.51 -13.25 -22.93
CA SER A 812 63.54 -11.82 -23.41
C SER A 812 64.99 -11.24 -23.56
N PRO A 813 65.35 -9.91 -23.65
CA PRO A 813 64.59 -8.62 -23.62
C PRO A 813 65.08 -7.41 -24.52
N SER A 814 64.37 -6.26 -24.39
CA SER A 814 64.84 -4.82 -24.38
C SER A 814 65.33 -3.98 -25.61
N GLN A 815 64.71 -2.78 -25.76
CA GLN A 815 65.22 -1.41 -26.13
C GLN A 815 65.54 -0.94 -27.58
N SER A 816 64.77 0.08 -28.05
CA SER A 816 65.07 1.40 -28.74
C SER A 816 66.35 1.63 -29.59
N PRO A 817 66.39 2.51 -30.65
CA PRO A 817 65.85 3.91 -30.63
C PRO A 817 65.50 4.70 -31.95
N SER A 818 64.97 5.93 -31.78
CA SER A 818 65.15 7.20 -32.57
C SER A 818 64.56 7.52 -33.98
N THR A 819 64.18 8.82 -34.11
CA THR A 819 63.66 9.68 -35.24
C THR A 819 64.78 10.33 -36.11
N PRO A 820 64.60 11.11 -37.25
CA PRO A 820 63.65 12.25 -37.48
C PRO A 820 63.21 12.71 -38.93
N LEU A 821 62.38 13.79 -38.98
CA LEU A 821 62.13 14.94 -39.94
C LEU A 821 62.68 14.92 -41.42
N LEU A 822 62.16 15.62 -42.47
CA LEU A 822 61.28 16.83 -42.63
C LEU A 822 60.76 17.07 -44.11
N SER A 823 59.68 17.86 -44.28
CA SER A 823 59.41 18.90 -45.33
C SER A 823 58.65 18.68 -46.69
N ALA A 824 57.90 19.75 -47.07
CA ALA A 824 57.60 20.34 -48.41
C ALA A 824 56.53 19.77 -49.41
N GLY A 825 55.77 20.66 -50.09
CA GLY A 825 55.08 20.41 -51.39
C GLY A 825 53.69 21.07 -51.65
N SER A 826 53.54 21.83 -52.74
CA SER A 826 52.28 22.41 -53.33
C SER A 826 52.24 22.11 -54.86
N PRO A 827 51.39 22.66 -55.80
CA PRO A 827 50.22 23.57 -55.72
C PRO A 827 49.02 23.39 -56.74
N SER A 828 47.94 24.19 -56.55
CA SER A 828 47.12 24.97 -57.55
C SER A 828 46.14 24.39 -58.61
N ARG A 829 44.89 24.94 -58.62
CA ARG A 829 44.08 25.59 -59.72
C ARG A 829 42.62 25.82 -59.21
N SER A 830 41.99 27.01 -59.07
CA SER A 830 41.65 28.17 -59.96
C SER A 830 40.43 27.94 -60.89
N GLY A 831 39.35 28.76 -61.00
CA GLY A 831 38.95 30.07 -60.39
C GLY A 831 37.42 30.37 -60.64
N VAL A 832 36.71 31.34 -60.02
CA VAL A 832 36.69 32.84 -60.16
C VAL A 832 35.67 33.38 -61.22
N ALA A 833 34.81 34.42 -61.06
CA ALA A 833 34.16 35.11 -59.91
C ALA A 833 33.13 36.22 -60.36
N SER A 834 32.23 36.69 -59.46
CA SER A 834 31.68 38.10 -59.35
C SER A 834 30.62 38.66 -60.37
N PRO A 835 30.04 39.90 -60.23
CA PRO A 835 29.38 40.59 -59.06
C PRO A 835 28.13 41.51 -59.39
N GLY A 836 27.53 42.20 -58.38
CA GLY A 836 26.72 43.47 -58.52
C GLY A 836 25.32 43.48 -57.84
N HIS A 837 24.97 44.31 -56.83
CA HIS A 837 24.65 45.77 -56.79
C HIS A 837 23.32 46.16 -57.50
N THR A 838 22.39 47.03 -57.05
CA THR A 838 22.12 47.91 -55.85
C THR A 838 20.64 48.43 -55.94
N GLY A 839 19.96 49.17 -55.03
CA GLY A 839 20.22 49.76 -53.69
C GLY A 839 19.23 50.93 -53.36
N GLN A 840 19.16 51.40 -52.09
CA GLN A 840 18.39 52.59 -51.55
C GLN A 840 16.84 52.47 -51.49
N GLY A 841 16.08 53.10 -50.56
CA GLY A 841 16.35 54.02 -49.41
C GLY A 841 15.12 54.97 -49.22
N SER A 842 14.75 55.61 -48.09
CA SER A 842 15.15 55.69 -46.66
C SER A 842 13.91 56.27 -45.88
N ASP A 843 13.85 56.85 -44.67
CA ASP A 843 14.74 57.27 -43.56
C ASP A 843 13.91 57.56 -42.25
N GLN A 844 14.57 57.80 -41.10
CA GLN A 844 14.13 58.56 -39.88
C GLN A 844 12.88 58.13 -39.05
N HIS A 845 12.86 58.17 -37.70
CA HIS A 845 13.92 58.41 -36.68
C HIS A 845 13.54 57.90 -35.26
N SER A 846 14.45 58.09 -34.28
CA SER A 846 14.36 57.72 -32.84
C SER A 846 14.44 56.21 -32.49
N GLY A 847 14.87 55.89 -31.26
CA GLY A 847 15.05 54.52 -30.77
C GLY A 847 15.66 54.48 -29.36
N HIS A 848 15.95 53.28 -28.83
CA HIS A 848 16.76 53.07 -27.61
C HIS A 848 17.37 51.66 -27.57
N THR A 849 18.52 51.51 -26.91
CA THR A 849 19.29 50.26 -26.78
C THR A 849 19.05 49.53 -25.46
N LEU A 850 19.18 48.20 -25.49
CA LEU A 850 19.45 47.33 -24.32
C LEU A 850 20.21 46.07 -24.78
N ALA A 851 20.96 45.44 -23.88
CA ALA A 851 21.93 44.37 -24.20
C ALA A 851 21.83 43.18 -23.23
N ASN A 852 22.51 42.08 -23.59
CA ASN A 852 22.30 40.74 -23.02
C ASN A 852 22.77 40.54 -21.56
N GLY A 853 22.10 39.61 -20.87
CA GLY A 853 22.59 38.89 -19.69
C GLY A 853 22.69 37.37 -19.96
N PRO A 854 23.32 36.58 -19.07
CA PRO A 854 23.71 35.20 -19.35
C PRO A 854 22.57 34.16 -19.20
N VAL A 855 22.76 33.00 -19.81
CA VAL A 855 21.81 31.87 -19.86
C VAL A 855 22.06 30.89 -18.71
N VAL A 856 20.98 30.48 -18.02
CA VAL A 856 20.98 29.36 -17.06
C VAL A 856 20.35 28.14 -17.70
N VAL A 857 21.01 26.99 -17.62
CA VAL A 857 20.53 25.71 -18.19
C VAL A 857 19.68 24.97 -17.17
N LEU A 858 18.35 24.97 -17.37
CA LEU A 858 17.43 24.16 -16.58
C LEU A 858 17.30 22.75 -17.20
N ARG A 859 17.40 21.71 -16.38
CA ARG A 859 16.99 20.34 -16.76
C ARG A 859 15.46 20.23 -16.74
N PRO A 860 14.84 19.41 -17.62
CA PRO A 860 13.40 19.18 -17.61
C PRO A 860 12.94 18.36 -16.40
N ASN A 861 11.67 18.51 -16.02
CA ASN A 861 11.02 17.65 -15.02
C ASN A 861 10.98 16.19 -15.49
N TYR A 862 11.26 15.27 -14.57
CA TYR A 862 10.93 13.85 -14.73
C TYR A 862 9.57 13.58 -14.11
N ASP A 863 8.50 13.64 -14.91
CA ASP A 863 7.15 13.23 -14.48
C ASP A 863 6.31 12.65 -15.65
N GLU A 864 6.94 11.80 -16.47
CA GLU A 864 6.27 10.89 -17.41
C GLU A 864 6.77 9.45 -17.18
N MET A 865 6.10 8.70 -16.29
CA MET A 865 6.22 7.24 -16.30
C MET A 865 5.45 6.69 -17.50
N GLN A 866 6.17 6.16 -18.49
CA GLN A 866 5.56 5.50 -19.65
C GLN A 866 4.73 4.28 -19.22
N PRO A 867 3.53 4.07 -19.83
CA PRO A 867 2.69 2.93 -19.50
C PRO A 867 3.34 1.60 -19.90
N TYR A 868 3.21 0.61 -19.01
CA TYR A 868 3.77 -0.73 -19.19
C TYR A 868 3.12 -1.45 -20.38
N ALA A 869 3.91 -1.86 -21.38
CA ALA A 869 3.39 -2.50 -22.58
C ALA A 869 2.96 -3.96 -22.27
N HIS A 870 1.68 -4.28 -22.51
CA HIS A 870 1.18 -5.64 -22.36
C HIS A 870 1.72 -6.57 -23.46
N MET A 871 2.55 -7.54 -23.06
CA MET A 871 2.94 -8.68 -23.89
C MET A 871 1.76 -9.66 -24.04
N ASN A 872 0.86 -9.40 -24.99
CA ASN A 872 -0.11 -10.38 -25.48
C ASN A 872 -0.41 -10.15 -26.97
N GLY A 873 -0.05 -11.12 -27.81
CA GLY A 873 -0.02 -10.99 -29.27
C GLY A 873 -1.36 -11.14 -29.98
N GLY A 874 -2.20 -10.11 -29.97
CA GLY A 874 -3.40 -10.04 -30.81
C GLY A 874 -3.10 -9.63 -32.25
N ARG A 875 -2.96 -10.58 -33.18
CA ARG A 875 -2.82 -10.27 -34.62
C ARG A 875 -4.15 -9.80 -35.22
N LYS A 876 -4.21 -8.55 -35.70
CA LYS A 876 -5.09 -8.14 -36.82
C LYS A 876 -4.54 -6.91 -37.57
N ASN A 877 -4.01 -7.21 -38.76
CA ASN A 877 -3.85 -6.37 -39.95
C ASN A 877 -3.03 -5.05 -39.92
N GLU A 878 -2.05 -5.04 -40.82
CA GLU A 878 -1.47 -3.91 -41.57
C GLU A 878 -0.28 -3.07 -41.03
N ARG A 879 0.78 -3.07 -41.85
CA ARG A 879 1.98 -2.21 -41.94
C ARG A 879 2.78 -1.92 -40.66
N ALA A 880 3.97 -2.54 -40.61
CA ALA A 880 5.08 -2.09 -39.77
C ALA A 880 5.68 -0.75 -40.27
N LEU A 881 6.14 0.07 -39.33
CA LEU A 881 6.98 1.25 -39.56
C LEU A 881 8.38 1.00 -38.93
N PRO A 882 9.46 1.57 -39.49
CA PRO A 882 10.83 1.30 -39.03
C PRO A 882 11.16 1.98 -37.70
N LEU A 883 11.92 1.28 -36.84
CA LEU A 883 12.50 1.85 -35.63
C LEU A 883 13.66 2.81 -35.99
N PRO A 884 13.75 4.01 -35.37
CA PRO A 884 14.88 4.91 -35.57
C PRO A 884 16.15 4.34 -34.92
N GLN A 885 17.29 4.51 -35.59
CA GLN A 885 18.59 4.03 -35.10
C GLN A 885 19.15 4.94 -34.01
N SER A 886 19.70 4.34 -32.95
CA SER A 886 20.56 5.05 -31.99
C SER A 886 22.01 5.00 -32.46
N SER A 887 22.63 6.17 -32.64
CA SER A 887 24.05 6.32 -32.92
C SER A 887 24.87 6.25 -31.63
N ALA A 888 25.90 5.40 -31.60
CA ALA A 888 26.72 5.19 -30.41
C ALA A 888 27.79 6.28 -30.18
N CYS A 889 27.98 6.64 -28.91
CA CYS A 889 29.25 6.99 -28.25
C CYS A 889 29.04 6.80 -26.73
#